data_AF-A0A3N9UF45-F1
#
_entry.id   AF-A0A3N9UF45-F1
#
_cell.length_a   1.000
_cell.length_b   1.000
_cell.length_c   1.000
_cell.angle_alpha   90.00
_cell.angle_beta   90.00
_cell.angle_gamma   90.00
#
_symmetry.space_group_name_H-M   'P 1'
#
loop_
_entity.id
_entity.type
_entity.pdbx_description
1 polymer ?
#
loop_
_entity_poly.entity_id
_entity_poly.type
_entity_poly.pdbx_seq_one_letter_code
_entity_poly.pdbx_strand_id
1 'polypeptide(L)'
;MKKLGKVGILVTSTALSFGVLSSVANAQTPIENQPERVAIEVASTETTISKNTLIKKLKELFPKQFDFLSSNDFYMSNGHYYPDDERIRYDLSFHKTVKGKDLYGSIVFVGDDLELETFHFEPLNTADALFPAKVSKEEAEKIAVSFLNKMAKGKEFEIDKDTIDYSYYSNQLITEPVRYEFRFVQKKNNVPLADQQIQLTILGNGEVVSFYRYAEDAKDATFDKIEEIKSENELLQKIKDNLDVSLRYQVITDYRTGDESIALIYSPNVKYGVNAISGDWQTANDFTKEVPKEAKIEKLAAKPLPARQANMTVEQAKKAAEQLLKIDSDKVKLTISSVEEVNYGNEDLLSVQYSYDWAYGGMGSSIEFNKATGEIVSYHDMKRDILIESGESAGNKGKLTEQQALAKALDYLKEWVPSYLNNYAKPIDEPSFFESQGTYYFTFPRVVNGILVEGHQINVGVGTNGSVNSLYINHRDNVDWPSPEEVVSKEDAKNKLTDALSLKLQYIKQGNDPKDHDYKLVYTPIYNGEAYSYLDANTGEWSNLFRKNDTPVLTHPTAEAELNYLLQNRMLEIKDAASFNADSSMTNGEALKLLVKSLSYFYEFDTRAAEENANQTYANIGPDHPYYSIVERAVRIGIINADETFKADAKLTREQLAVWYIRALGLETAAKKHDIYKLSFADSSKIQNEYRGYVALADALELVSAQKNQFNPKGEVTYADVAVSIFSLAQAIHETGIPFNQY
;
A
#
# COMPACT_ATOMS: atom_id res chain seq x y z
N MET A 1 41.28 29.97 -15.02
CA MET A 1 40.97 30.28 -13.61
C MET A 1 39.75 31.17 -13.54
N LYS A 2 38.57 30.59 -13.29
CA LYS A 2 37.42 31.22 -12.64
C LYS A 2 36.64 30.08 -12.00
N LYS A 3 36.90 29.84 -10.71
CA LYS A 3 36.08 28.97 -9.86
C LYS A 3 34.76 29.74 -9.65
N LEU A 4 33.70 29.30 -10.31
CA LEU A 4 32.34 29.67 -9.92
C LEU A 4 31.96 28.73 -8.77
N GLY A 5 31.91 29.27 -7.55
CA GLY A 5 31.31 28.57 -6.43
C GLY A 5 29.79 28.59 -6.64
N LYS A 6 29.21 27.43 -6.90
CA LYS A 6 27.75 27.25 -6.81
C LYS A 6 27.38 27.36 -5.33
N VAL A 7 26.64 28.39 -4.96
CA VAL A 7 26.05 28.53 -3.63
C VAL A 7 24.66 27.94 -3.73
N GLY A 8 24.51 26.66 -3.40
CA GLY A 8 23.20 26.03 -3.23
C GLY A 8 22.66 26.39 -1.85
N ILE A 9 21.39 26.79 -1.78
CA ILE A 9 20.66 26.92 -0.52
C ILE A 9 19.99 25.58 -0.29
N LEU A 10 20.36 24.90 0.80
CA LEU A 10 19.60 23.77 1.32
C LEU A 10 18.24 24.32 1.77
N VAL A 11 17.17 23.89 1.12
CA VAL A 11 15.83 24.15 1.60
C VAL A 11 15.50 23.05 2.59
N THR A 12 15.35 23.44 3.86
CA THR A 12 14.57 22.67 4.84
C THR A 12 13.27 22.31 4.17
N SER A 13 12.95 21.02 4.06
CA SER A 13 11.67 20.52 3.55
C SER A 13 10.55 21.40 4.09
N THR A 14 10.08 22.35 3.29
CA THR A 14 8.73 22.86 3.47
C THR A 14 7.89 21.67 3.09
N ALA A 15 7.52 20.89 4.10
CA ALA A 15 6.20 20.30 4.13
C ALA A 15 5.28 21.39 3.60
N LEU A 16 4.79 21.22 2.38
CA LEU A 16 3.56 21.86 1.97
C LEU A 16 2.54 21.29 2.93
N SER A 17 2.40 21.96 4.07
CA SER A 17 1.30 21.79 4.99
C SER A 17 0.06 22.20 4.20
N PHE A 18 -0.48 21.28 3.42
CA PHE A 18 -1.84 21.34 2.92
C PHE A 18 -2.75 21.11 4.13
N GLY A 19 -2.88 22.16 4.94
CA GLY A 19 -3.97 22.31 5.88
C GLY A 19 -5.24 22.62 5.10
N VAL A 20 -5.78 21.64 4.39
CA VAL A 20 -7.16 21.61 3.93
C VAL A 20 -7.61 20.16 4.08
N LEU A 21 -8.32 19.89 5.19
CA LEU A 21 -9.19 18.74 5.46
C LEU A 21 -9.26 17.68 4.34
N SER A 22 -8.19 16.90 4.16
CA SER A 22 -8.29 15.58 3.57
C SER A 22 -8.62 14.64 4.72
N SER A 23 -9.68 13.84 4.55
CA SER A 23 -10.12 12.87 5.55
C SER A 23 -8.96 11.99 5.99
N VAL A 24 -8.91 11.72 7.29
CA VAL A 24 -7.83 11.11 8.08
C VAL A 24 -7.61 9.61 7.78
N ALA A 25 -7.75 9.17 6.52
CA ALA A 25 -7.83 7.76 6.15
C ALA A 25 -6.68 7.24 5.28
N ASN A 26 -5.61 8.02 5.09
CA ASN A 26 -4.42 7.59 4.34
C ASN A 26 -3.20 7.40 5.25
N ALA A 27 -3.38 6.71 6.38
CA ALA A 27 -2.25 6.05 7.02
C ALA A 27 -1.97 4.75 6.26
N GLN A 28 -1.24 4.84 5.14
CA GLN A 28 -0.64 3.66 4.53
C GLN A 28 0.35 3.07 5.54
N THR A 29 0.23 1.76 5.81
CA THR A 29 1.31 0.95 6.39
C THR A 29 2.59 1.19 5.60
N PRO A 30 3.76 1.27 6.26
CA PRO A 30 5.00 1.66 5.62
C PRO A 30 5.42 0.57 4.64
N ILE A 31 5.15 0.80 3.35
CA ILE A 31 6.04 0.33 2.30
C ILE A 31 7.36 1.00 2.64
N GLU A 32 8.36 0.21 3.04
CA GLU A 32 9.75 0.58 3.32
C GLU A 32 10.00 2.05 3.02
N ASN A 33 9.91 2.91 4.05
CA ASN A 33 10.09 4.34 3.92
C ASN A 33 11.45 4.56 3.25
N GLN A 34 11.44 4.77 1.93
CA GLN A 34 12.57 5.38 1.24
C GLN A 34 12.76 6.71 1.97
N PRO A 35 13.92 6.95 2.61
CA PRO A 35 14.14 8.19 3.35
C PRO A 35 13.87 9.36 2.40
N GLU A 36 13.13 10.36 2.88
CA GLU A 36 12.78 11.55 2.08
C GLU A 36 14.04 12.11 1.43
N ARG A 37 14.09 12.08 0.09
CA ARG A 37 15.23 12.64 -0.65
C ARG A 37 15.18 14.16 -0.48
N VAL A 38 16.20 14.73 0.18
CA VAL A 38 16.29 16.19 0.38
C VAL A 38 16.58 16.87 -0.96
N ALA A 39 15.62 17.66 -1.46
CA ALA A 39 15.79 18.43 -2.69
C ALA A 39 16.70 19.64 -2.49
N ILE A 40 17.61 19.89 -3.44
CA ILE A 40 18.46 21.08 -3.48
C ILE A 40 17.89 22.03 -4.53
N GLU A 41 17.47 23.23 -4.10
CA GLU A 41 16.98 24.26 -5.01
C GLU A 41 18.09 24.85 -5.89
N VAL A 42 17.76 25.06 -7.15
CA VAL A 42 18.57 25.78 -8.13
C VAL A 42 18.11 27.23 -8.18
N ALA A 43 19.07 28.16 -8.14
CA ALA A 43 18.75 29.57 -8.26
C ALA A 43 18.00 29.85 -9.58
N SER A 44 16.93 30.64 -9.53
CA SER A 44 16.09 30.94 -10.71
C SER A 44 16.85 31.60 -11.87
N THR A 45 18.01 32.20 -11.61
CA THR A 45 18.92 32.74 -12.64
C THR A 45 19.69 31.67 -13.42
N GLU A 46 19.77 30.45 -12.90
CA GLU A 46 20.51 29.32 -13.50
C GLU A 46 19.59 28.40 -14.33
N THR A 47 18.27 28.53 -14.20
CA THR A 47 17.29 27.75 -14.97
C THR A 47 16.91 28.46 -16.27
N THR A 48 17.01 27.79 -17.43
CA THR A 48 16.65 28.34 -18.75
C THR A 48 15.22 27.99 -19.20
N ILE A 49 14.57 27.06 -18.51
CA ILE A 49 13.23 26.58 -18.84
C ILE A 49 12.16 27.52 -18.26
N SER A 50 11.22 27.94 -19.11
CA SER A 50 10.15 28.86 -18.72
C SER A 50 8.85 28.14 -18.38
N LYS A 51 8.00 28.76 -17.55
CA LYS A 51 6.64 28.28 -17.25
C LYS A 51 5.83 28.00 -18.53
N ASN A 52 5.92 28.88 -19.54
CA ASN A 52 5.20 28.71 -20.79
C ASN A 52 5.70 27.50 -21.60
N THR A 53 6.99 27.16 -21.49
CA THR A 53 7.56 25.95 -22.09
C THR A 53 6.92 24.70 -21.49
N LEU A 54 6.83 24.65 -20.15
CA LEU A 54 6.21 23.52 -19.43
C LEU A 54 4.71 23.41 -19.72
N ILE A 55 3.97 24.53 -19.72
CA ILE A 55 2.54 24.54 -20.08
C ILE A 55 2.32 24.00 -21.51
N LYS A 56 3.16 24.41 -22.45
CA LYS A 56 3.09 23.91 -23.83
C LYS A 56 3.33 22.40 -23.87
N LYS A 57 4.34 21.91 -23.14
CA LYS A 57 4.66 20.49 -23.06
C LYS A 57 3.52 19.66 -22.47
N LEU A 58 2.89 20.14 -21.39
CA LEU A 58 1.69 19.54 -20.82
C LEU A 58 0.57 19.42 -21.86
N LYS A 59 0.27 20.51 -22.59
CA LYS A 59 -0.80 20.51 -23.61
C LYS A 59 -0.47 19.63 -24.84
N GLU A 60 0.81 19.41 -25.14
CA GLU A 60 1.24 18.45 -26.17
C GLU A 60 1.00 17.00 -25.73
N LEU A 61 1.26 16.68 -24.45
CA LEU A 61 1.01 15.34 -23.88
C LEU A 61 -0.48 15.04 -23.73
N PHE A 62 -1.28 16.05 -23.41
CA PHE A 62 -2.72 15.95 -23.16
C PHE A 62 -3.51 16.92 -24.07
N PRO A 63 -3.62 16.62 -25.38
CA PRO A 63 -4.27 17.52 -26.31
C PRO A 63 -5.72 17.82 -25.91
N LYS A 64 -6.07 19.11 -25.85
CA LYS A 64 -7.39 19.65 -25.52
C LYS A 64 -7.87 19.47 -24.07
N GLN A 65 -7.26 18.58 -23.29
CA GLN A 65 -7.70 18.29 -21.92
C GLN A 65 -7.60 19.53 -21.02
N PHE A 66 -6.57 20.36 -21.20
CA PHE A 66 -6.28 21.53 -20.36
C PHE A 66 -6.49 22.88 -21.07
N ASP A 67 -7.28 22.93 -22.13
CA ASP A 67 -7.49 24.17 -22.91
C ASP A 67 -8.27 25.24 -22.13
N PHE A 68 -9.06 24.83 -21.13
CA PHE A 68 -9.78 25.74 -20.24
C PHE A 68 -8.88 26.41 -19.17
N LEU A 69 -7.63 25.96 -19.05
CA LEU A 69 -6.62 26.55 -18.16
C LEU A 69 -5.82 27.64 -18.91
N SER A 70 -5.76 28.80 -18.27
CA SER A 70 -4.94 29.94 -18.68
C SER A 70 -3.58 29.90 -18.01
N SER A 71 -2.58 30.64 -18.53
CA SER A 71 -1.26 30.70 -17.89
C SER A 71 -1.27 31.20 -16.44
N ASN A 72 -2.32 31.88 -15.98
CA ASN A 72 -2.45 32.33 -14.59
C ASN A 72 -2.91 31.23 -13.63
N ASP A 73 -3.52 30.17 -14.16
CA ASP A 73 -3.97 29.01 -13.37
C ASP A 73 -2.78 28.09 -13.01
N PHE A 74 -1.61 28.31 -13.62
CA PHE A 74 -0.39 27.52 -13.42
C PHE A 74 0.63 28.22 -12.52
N TYR A 75 1.20 27.45 -11.59
CA TYR A 75 2.33 27.80 -10.74
C TYR A 75 3.54 26.92 -11.08
N MET A 76 4.72 27.52 -11.14
CA MET A 76 6.00 26.83 -11.39
C MET A 76 6.91 27.08 -10.20
N SER A 77 7.44 26.02 -9.60
CA SER A 77 8.43 26.08 -8.52
C SER A 77 9.81 26.53 -9.06
N ASN A 78 10.76 26.77 -8.15
CA ASN A 78 12.17 26.80 -8.52
C ASN A 78 12.59 25.40 -8.96
N GLY A 79 13.49 25.32 -9.95
CA GLY A 79 14.05 24.03 -10.33
C GLY A 79 14.83 23.42 -9.15
N HIS A 80 14.80 22.10 -9.02
CA HIS A 80 15.51 21.40 -7.94
C HIS A 80 16.16 20.11 -8.45
N TYR A 81 17.07 19.55 -7.68
CA TYR A 81 17.67 18.24 -7.96
C TYR A 81 17.92 17.48 -6.65
N TYR A 82 18.30 16.21 -6.73
CA TYR A 82 18.61 15.40 -5.54
C TYR A 82 20.11 15.09 -5.49
N PRO A 83 20.73 14.89 -4.31
CA PRO A 83 22.17 14.63 -4.19
C PRO A 83 22.69 13.42 -4.99
N ASP A 84 21.81 12.49 -5.28
CA ASP A 84 21.99 11.26 -6.05
C ASP A 84 21.62 11.40 -7.54
N ASP A 85 20.84 12.43 -7.90
CA ASP A 85 20.48 12.74 -9.29
C ASP A 85 20.51 14.26 -9.53
N GLU A 86 21.59 14.74 -10.14
CA GLU A 86 21.82 16.16 -10.44
C GLU A 86 20.98 16.69 -11.62
N ARG A 87 20.11 15.87 -12.25
CA ARG A 87 19.20 16.38 -13.27
C ARG A 87 18.17 17.31 -12.62
N ILE A 88 18.05 18.52 -13.20
CA ILE A 88 17.11 19.52 -12.71
C ILE A 88 15.68 19.08 -13.03
N ARG A 89 14.82 19.11 -12.02
CA ARG A 89 13.38 18.92 -12.07
C ARG A 89 12.67 20.26 -12.10
N TYR A 90 11.57 20.30 -12.84
CA TYR A 90 10.74 21.47 -13.02
C TYR A 90 9.28 21.10 -12.71
N ASP A 91 8.79 21.54 -11.57
CA ASP A 91 7.41 21.31 -11.17
C ASP A 91 6.49 22.38 -11.73
N LEU A 92 5.41 21.92 -12.34
CA LEU A 92 4.30 22.75 -12.78
C LEU A 92 3.04 22.21 -12.11
N SER A 93 2.40 23.03 -11.29
CA SER A 93 1.08 22.72 -10.74
C SER A 93 0.03 23.67 -11.29
N PHE A 94 -1.22 23.26 -11.26
CA PHE A 94 -2.35 24.12 -11.55
C PHE A 94 -3.47 23.92 -10.56
N HIS A 95 -4.14 25.03 -10.26
CA HIS A 95 -5.29 25.04 -9.38
C HIS A 95 -6.37 25.95 -9.96
N LYS A 96 -7.62 25.49 -9.96
CA LYS A 96 -8.74 26.30 -10.42
C LYS A 96 -10.04 25.90 -9.76
N THR A 97 -10.74 26.85 -9.15
CA THR A 97 -12.10 26.61 -8.67
C THR A 97 -13.08 26.73 -9.84
N VAL A 98 -13.82 25.66 -10.13
CA VAL A 98 -14.86 25.62 -11.17
C VAL A 98 -16.16 25.15 -10.54
N LYS A 99 -17.22 25.98 -10.62
CA LYS A 99 -18.53 25.68 -10.00
C LYS A 99 -18.45 25.34 -8.51
N GLY A 100 -17.53 25.98 -7.77
CA GLY A 100 -17.35 25.76 -6.32
C GLY A 100 -16.59 24.49 -5.95
N LYS A 101 -16.04 23.76 -6.92
CA LYS A 101 -15.13 22.63 -6.70
C LYS A 101 -13.72 23.02 -7.12
N ASP A 102 -12.74 22.65 -6.31
CA ASP A 102 -11.33 22.89 -6.60
C ASP A 102 -10.78 21.81 -7.52
N LEU A 103 -10.23 22.24 -8.65
CA LEU A 103 -9.49 21.39 -9.56
C LEU A 103 -8.01 21.52 -9.23
N TYR A 104 -7.32 20.39 -9.13
CA TYR A 104 -5.88 20.34 -8.96
C TYR A 104 -5.22 19.37 -9.95
N GLY A 105 -3.99 19.71 -10.32
CA GLY A 105 -3.07 18.77 -10.93
C GLY A 105 -1.63 19.26 -10.87
N SER A 106 -0.70 18.33 -11.02
CA SER A 106 0.73 18.56 -11.01
C SER A 106 1.43 17.74 -12.07
N ILE A 107 2.54 18.27 -12.57
CA ILE A 107 3.39 17.60 -13.54
C ILE A 107 4.84 18.00 -13.28
N VAL A 108 5.73 17.02 -13.28
CA VAL A 108 7.17 17.20 -13.06
C VAL A 108 7.91 16.72 -14.30
N PHE A 109 8.75 17.60 -14.83
CA PHE A 109 9.66 17.29 -15.92
C PHE A 109 11.11 17.30 -15.42
N VAL A 110 11.94 16.40 -15.91
CA VAL A 110 13.35 16.30 -15.51
C VAL A 110 14.31 16.42 -16.69
N GLY A 111 15.44 17.08 -16.44
CA GLY A 111 16.55 17.27 -17.37
C GLY A 111 16.26 18.25 -18.50
N ASP A 112 17.29 18.50 -19.32
CA ASP A 112 17.22 19.42 -20.47
C ASP A 112 16.20 18.97 -21.53
N ASP A 113 15.95 17.66 -21.58
CA ASP A 113 15.04 17.00 -22.51
C ASP A 113 13.56 17.05 -22.07
N LEU A 114 13.29 17.55 -20.85
CA LEU A 114 11.96 17.61 -20.24
C LEU A 114 11.23 16.28 -20.33
N GLU A 115 11.87 15.23 -19.82
CA GLU A 115 11.22 13.92 -19.70
C GLU A 115 10.17 13.97 -18.60
N LEU A 116 9.01 13.33 -18.83
CA LEU A 116 7.98 13.23 -17.80
C LEU A 116 8.46 12.30 -16.69
N GLU A 117 8.46 12.79 -15.46
CA GLU A 117 8.78 11.99 -14.27
C GLU A 117 7.51 11.67 -13.48
N THR A 118 6.70 12.70 -13.21
CA THR A 118 5.47 12.56 -12.44
C THR A 118 4.35 13.36 -13.09
N PHE A 119 3.14 12.82 -13.08
CA PHE A 119 1.91 13.55 -13.40
C PHE A 119 0.78 13.05 -12.49
N HIS A 120 0.00 13.99 -11.96
CA HIS A 120 -1.20 13.72 -11.18
C HIS A 120 -2.28 14.72 -11.58
N PHE A 121 -3.50 14.23 -11.71
CA PHE A 121 -4.66 15.05 -12.06
C PHE A 121 -5.92 14.51 -11.41
N GLU A 122 -6.70 15.41 -10.82
CA GLU A 122 -7.98 15.10 -10.18
C GLU A 122 -9.12 15.71 -10.99
N PRO A 123 -9.79 14.95 -11.87
CA PRO A 123 -10.92 15.47 -12.64
C PRO A 123 -12.07 15.89 -11.71
N LEU A 124 -12.68 17.05 -11.98
CA LEU A 124 -13.83 17.55 -11.21
C LEU A 124 -15.10 16.69 -11.33
N ASN A 125 -15.23 15.99 -12.44
CA ASN A 125 -16.38 15.15 -12.74
C ASN A 125 -15.88 13.80 -13.21
N THR A 126 -16.09 12.79 -12.38
CA THR A 126 -15.73 11.40 -12.64
C THR A 126 -16.96 10.50 -12.78
N ALA A 127 -18.17 11.07 -12.92
CA ALA A 127 -19.41 10.30 -13.14
C ALA A 127 -19.25 9.31 -14.30
N ASP A 128 -18.66 9.80 -15.39
CA ASP A 128 -18.42 9.03 -16.60
C ASP A 128 -17.37 7.91 -16.43
N ALA A 129 -16.66 7.90 -15.30
CA ALA A 129 -15.68 6.88 -14.93
C ALA A 129 -16.18 5.95 -13.82
N LEU A 130 -17.40 6.16 -13.28
CA LEU A 130 -18.02 5.23 -12.35
C LEU A 130 -18.36 3.90 -13.03
N PHE A 131 -18.66 2.88 -12.25
CA PHE A 131 -19.18 1.63 -12.79
C PHE A 131 -20.62 1.82 -13.30
N PRO A 132 -20.99 1.25 -14.47
CA PRO A 132 -20.13 0.50 -15.38
C PRO A 132 -19.17 1.41 -16.16
N ALA A 133 -17.90 1.02 -16.21
CA ALA A 133 -16.86 1.79 -16.89
C ALA A 133 -17.14 1.89 -18.40
N LYS A 134 -16.86 3.07 -18.99
CA LYS A 134 -16.98 3.31 -20.44
C LYS A 134 -15.89 2.62 -21.25
N VAL A 135 -14.72 2.40 -20.64
CA VAL A 135 -13.63 1.63 -21.24
C VAL A 135 -13.38 0.38 -20.42
N SER A 136 -13.17 -0.74 -21.10
CA SER A 136 -12.70 -1.99 -20.50
C SER A 136 -11.25 -1.88 -20.02
N LYS A 137 -10.80 -2.83 -19.19
CA LYS A 137 -9.40 -2.91 -18.77
C LYS A 137 -8.46 -3.08 -19.97
N GLU A 138 -8.85 -3.86 -20.97
CA GLU A 138 -8.09 -4.10 -22.19
C GLU A 138 -7.99 -2.84 -23.07
N GLU A 139 -9.03 -2.00 -23.10
CA GLU A 139 -9.00 -0.71 -23.78
C GLU A 139 -8.14 0.29 -23.01
N ALA A 140 -8.24 0.31 -21.68
CA ALA A 140 -7.38 1.12 -20.82
C ALA A 140 -5.89 0.74 -20.96
N GLU A 141 -5.57 -0.54 -21.11
CA GLU A 141 -4.20 -1.01 -21.38
C GLU A 141 -3.67 -0.43 -22.69
N LYS A 142 -4.48 -0.45 -23.76
CA LYS A 142 -4.12 0.14 -25.06
C LYS A 142 -3.90 1.65 -24.95
N ILE A 143 -4.70 2.35 -24.13
CA ILE A 143 -4.52 3.77 -23.85
C ILE A 143 -3.18 4.00 -23.14
N ALA A 144 -2.88 3.22 -22.10
CA ALA A 144 -1.62 3.31 -21.36
C ALA A 144 -0.40 3.07 -22.26
N VAL A 145 -0.42 2.01 -23.08
CA VAL A 145 0.64 1.72 -24.07
C VAL A 145 0.79 2.85 -25.09
N SER A 146 -0.33 3.39 -25.60
CA SER A 146 -0.30 4.51 -26.55
C SER A 146 0.29 5.77 -25.91
N PHE A 147 -0.07 6.06 -24.66
CA PHE A 147 0.45 7.20 -23.92
C PHE A 147 1.96 7.07 -23.69
N LEU A 148 2.42 5.90 -23.25
CA LEU A 148 3.83 5.63 -23.02
C LEU A 148 4.67 5.74 -24.31
N ASN A 149 4.18 5.19 -25.42
CA ASN A 149 4.86 5.26 -26.72
C ASN A 149 5.08 6.69 -27.22
N LYS A 150 4.21 7.65 -26.87
CA LYS A 150 4.40 9.08 -27.22
C LYS A 150 5.59 9.70 -26.48
N MET A 151 5.95 9.15 -25.32
CA MET A 151 6.99 9.68 -24.44
C MET A 151 8.31 8.91 -24.53
N ALA A 152 8.26 7.70 -25.10
CA ALA A 152 9.35 6.74 -25.05
C ALA A 152 10.68 7.23 -25.67
N LYS A 153 10.67 8.20 -26.61
CA LYS A 153 11.91 8.77 -27.24
C LYS A 153 12.95 7.72 -27.68
N GLY A 154 12.52 6.52 -28.09
CA GLY A 154 13.41 5.42 -28.48
C GLY A 154 13.77 4.43 -27.36
N LYS A 155 13.30 4.66 -26.12
CA LYS A 155 13.26 3.66 -25.04
C LYS A 155 12.19 2.62 -25.37
N GLU A 156 12.43 1.37 -24.98
CA GLU A 156 11.47 0.28 -25.11
C GLU A 156 10.87 -0.04 -23.75
N PHE A 157 9.63 -0.51 -23.73
CA PHE A 157 8.94 -0.88 -22.49
C PHE A 157 8.17 -2.18 -22.70
N GLU A 158 7.96 -2.92 -21.63
CA GLU A 158 7.02 -4.03 -21.57
C GLU A 158 6.13 -3.92 -20.34
N ILE A 159 4.92 -4.46 -20.43
CA ILE A 159 4.00 -4.48 -19.29
C ILE A 159 4.55 -5.45 -18.23
N ASP A 160 4.64 -4.98 -17.00
CA ASP A 160 4.94 -5.83 -15.87
C ASP A 160 3.66 -6.56 -15.46
N LYS A 161 3.67 -7.88 -15.57
CA LYS A 161 2.54 -8.73 -15.17
C LYS A 161 2.67 -9.24 -13.74
N ASP A 162 3.84 -9.08 -13.13
CA ASP A 162 4.14 -9.49 -11.75
C ASP A 162 3.65 -8.41 -10.74
N THR A 163 2.71 -7.56 -11.15
CA THR A 163 2.14 -6.51 -10.30
C THR A 163 1.49 -7.11 -9.06
N ILE A 164 2.07 -6.81 -7.90
CA ILE A 164 1.43 -7.02 -6.61
C ILE A 164 0.17 -6.14 -6.60
N ASP A 165 -1.00 -6.75 -6.76
CA ASP A 165 -2.30 -6.14 -6.47
C ASP A 165 -2.33 -6.00 -4.94
N TYR A 166 -1.73 -4.93 -4.42
CA TYR A 166 -1.96 -4.50 -3.05
C TYR A 166 -3.44 -4.17 -2.97
N SER A 167 -4.27 -5.17 -2.71
CA SER A 167 -5.70 -5.00 -2.57
C SER A 167 -5.88 -3.95 -1.47
N TYR A 168 -6.31 -2.75 -1.85
CA TYR A 168 -6.51 -1.65 -0.92
C TYR A 168 -7.30 -2.16 0.29
N TYR A 169 -6.86 -1.75 1.47
CA TYR A 169 -7.31 -2.23 2.78
C TYR A 169 -8.80 -1.96 3.10
N SER A 170 -9.52 -1.34 2.16
CA SER A 170 -10.94 -1.03 2.24
C SER A 170 -11.66 -1.44 0.96
N ASN A 171 -12.96 -1.65 1.07
CA ASN A 171 -13.88 -1.63 -0.06
C ASN A 171 -13.69 -0.36 -0.90
N GLN A 172 -13.58 -0.50 -2.22
CA GLN A 172 -13.70 0.63 -3.14
C GLN A 172 -15.17 1.06 -3.19
N LEU A 173 -15.46 2.33 -2.90
CA LEU A 173 -16.84 2.81 -2.88
C LEU A 173 -17.42 2.85 -4.29
N ILE A 174 -18.72 2.59 -4.43
CA ILE A 174 -19.40 2.71 -5.73
C ILE A 174 -19.40 4.15 -6.28
N THR A 175 -19.16 5.13 -5.41
CA THR A 175 -19.06 6.56 -5.76
C THR A 175 -17.66 6.96 -6.23
N GLU A 176 -16.70 6.04 -6.20
CA GLU A 176 -15.37 6.27 -6.74
C GLU A 176 -15.28 5.84 -8.21
N PRO A 177 -14.48 6.54 -9.02
CA PRO A 177 -14.23 6.11 -10.39
C PRO A 177 -13.54 4.75 -10.41
N VAL A 178 -13.91 3.93 -11.39
CA VAL A 178 -13.14 2.75 -11.77
C VAL A 178 -11.74 3.20 -12.18
N ARG A 179 -10.72 2.52 -11.67
CA ARG A 179 -9.30 2.82 -11.93
C ARG A 179 -8.60 1.56 -12.44
N TYR A 180 -7.82 1.72 -13.49
CA TYR A 180 -6.95 0.69 -14.04
C TYR A 180 -5.50 1.14 -13.87
N GLU A 181 -4.77 0.44 -13.01
CA GLU A 181 -3.33 0.65 -12.83
C GLU A 181 -2.57 -0.32 -13.74
N PHE A 182 -1.54 0.21 -14.42
CA PHE A 182 -0.61 -0.55 -15.23
C PHE A 182 0.81 -0.21 -14.81
N ARG A 183 1.66 -1.24 -14.69
CA ARG A 183 3.10 -1.07 -14.52
C ARG A 183 3.84 -1.50 -15.77
N PHE A 184 4.89 -0.78 -16.11
CA PHE A 184 5.75 -1.04 -17.24
C PHE A 184 7.20 -1.06 -16.78
N VAL A 185 7.98 -1.97 -17.30
CA VAL A 185 9.43 -2.04 -17.09
C VAL A 185 10.12 -1.53 -18.35
N GLN A 186 11.09 -0.62 -18.16
CA GLN A 186 11.92 -0.16 -19.26
C GLN A 186 12.86 -1.28 -19.72
N LYS A 187 13.09 -1.39 -21.02
CA LYS A 187 14.02 -2.32 -21.63
C LYS A 187 15.22 -1.60 -22.23
N LYS A 188 16.35 -2.30 -22.20
CA LYS A 188 17.54 -1.98 -22.97
C LYS A 188 17.98 -3.22 -23.73
N ASN A 189 18.18 -3.10 -25.04
CA ASN A 189 18.51 -4.24 -25.92
C ASN A 189 17.52 -5.42 -25.76
N ASN A 190 16.21 -5.12 -25.63
CA ASN A 190 15.15 -6.09 -25.36
C ASN A 190 15.28 -6.87 -24.04
N VAL A 191 16.08 -6.40 -23.08
CA VAL A 191 16.21 -6.95 -21.72
C VAL A 191 15.64 -5.96 -20.70
N PRO A 192 14.77 -6.37 -19.76
CA PRO A 192 14.20 -5.50 -18.74
C PRO A 192 15.25 -4.97 -17.75
N LEU A 193 15.06 -3.72 -17.32
CA LEU A 193 15.82 -3.05 -16.28
C LEU A 193 15.02 -3.15 -14.97
N ALA A 194 15.50 -3.97 -14.02
CA ALA A 194 14.70 -4.40 -12.87
C ALA A 194 14.16 -3.24 -11.99
N ASP A 195 14.91 -2.14 -11.91
CA ASP A 195 14.65 -0.95 -11.09
C ASP A 195 14.02 0.21 -11.88
N GLN A 196 13.84 0.10 -13.21
CA GLN A 196 13.32 1.18 -14.05
C GLN A 196 11.86 0.93 -14.41
N GLN A 197 10.97 1.36 -13.52
CA GLN A 197 9.53 1.09 -13.62
C GLN A 197 8.72 2.36 -13.87
N ILE A 198 7.60 2.21 -14.57
CA ILE A 198 6.59 3.25 -14.77
C ILE A 198 5.25 2.72 -14.30
N GLN A 199 4.55 3.49 -13.49
CA GLN A 199 3.18 3.24 -13.08
C GLN A 199 2.25 4.26 -13.75
N LEU A 200 1.12 3.79 -14.24
CA LEU A 200 0.13 4.56 -14.97
C LEU A 200 -1.26 4.23 -14.45
N THR A 201 -2.08 5.25 -14.17
CA THR A 201 -3.49 5.07 -13.80
C THR A 201 -4.41 5.67 -14.86
N ILE A 202 -5.30 4.83 -15.40
CA ILE A 202 -6.35 5.19 -16.35
C ILE A 202 -7.71 5.06 -15.64
N LEU A 203 -8.56 6.07 -15.74
CA LEU A 203 -9.93 6.00 -15.23
C LEU A 203 -10.85 5.18 -16.14
N GLY A 204 -12.00 4.74 -15.61
CA GLY A 204 -13.05 4.03 -16.35
C GLY A 204 -13.65 4.79 -17.54
N ASN A 205 -13.34 6.08 -17.70
CA ASN A 205 -13.68 6.89 -18.87
C ASN A 205 -12.54 6.99 -19.92
N GLY A 206 -11.38 6.39 -19.64
CA GLY A 206 -10.18 6.41 -20.49
C GLY A 206 -9.21 7.57 -20.22
N GLU A 207 -9.46 8.42 -19.23
CA GLU A 207 -8.54 9.51 -18.89
C GLU A 207 -7.31 9.01 -18.13
N VAL A 208 -6.12 9.44 -18.56
CA VAL A 208 -4.88 9.29 -17.80
C VAL A 208 -4.91 10.31 -16.66
N VAL A 209 -4.81 9.83 -15.42
CA VAL A 209 -4.86 10.70 -14.22
C VAL A 209 -3.62 10.61 -13.36
N SER A 210 -2.81 9.57 -13.52
CA SER A 210 -1.53 9.46 -12.84
C SER A 210 -0.49 8.80 -13.74
N PHE A 211 0.72 9.33 -13.69
CA PHE A 211 1.94 8.72 -14.22
C PHE A 211 3.03 8.93 -13.19
N TYR A 212 3.75 7.87 -12.85
CA TYR A 212 4.92 7.95 -11.99
C TYR A 212 6.02 7.08 -12.55
N ARG A 213 7.23 7.63 -12.64
CA ARG A 213 8.40 6.92 -13.12
C ARG A 213 9.41 6.74 -11.99
N TYR A 214 9.59 5.48 -11.58
CA TYR A 214 10.66 5.02 -10.70
C TYR A 214 11.93 4.84 -11.54
N ALA A 215 12.56 5.93 -11.99
CA ALA A 215 13.76 5.86 -12.85
C ALA A 215 14.85 6.83 -12.42
N GLU A 216 16.02 6.27 -12.12
CA GLU A 216 17.29 6.99 -12.03
C GLU A 216 18.00 6.90 -13.39
N ASP A 217 17.73 7.82 -14.33
CA ASP A 217 18.57 7.89 -15.53
C ASP A 217 19.86 8.66 -15.20
N ALA A 218 20.91 7.95 -14.81
CA ALA A 218 22.24 8.53 -14.87
C ALA A 218 22.70 8.67 -16.32
N LYS A 219 23.22 9.86 -16.64
CA LYS A 219 23.87 10.12 -17.93
C LYS A 219 25.06 9.19 -18.22
N ASP A 220 25.63 8.57 -17.19
CA ASP A 220 26.86 7.75 -17.26
C ASP A 220 26.65 6.26 -16.93
N ALA A 221 25.41 5.75 -17.01
CA ALA A 221 25.13 4.35 -16.71
C ALA A 221 25.86 3.38 -17.67
N THR A 222 26.52 2.36 -17.11
CA THR A 222 27.21 1.29 -17.84
C THR A 222 26.41 0.01 -17.81
N PHE A 223 26.55 -0.80 -18.86
CA PHE A 223 25.75 -2.00 -19.05
C PHE A 223 26.62 -3.14 -19.56
N ASP A 224 26.45 -4.31 -18.96
CA ASP A 224 26.95 -5.56 -19.50
C ASP A 224 26.45 -5.75 -20.95
N LYS A 225 27.33 -6.29 -21.80
CA LYS A 225 27.05 -6.49 -23.21
C LYS A 225 26.33 -7.82 -23.44
N ILE A 226 25.20 -7.74 -24.12
CA ILE A 226 24.35 -8.91 -24.38
C ILE A 226 25.04 -9.94 -25.28
N GLU A 227 26.00 -9.52 -26.10
CA GLU A 227 26.76 -10.41 -27.00
C GLU A 227 27.76 -11.30 -26.26
N GLU A 228 28.07 -10.97 -25.00
CA GLU A 228 29.06 -11.69 -24.18
C GLU A 228 28.41 -12.71 -23.22
N ILE A 229 27.08 -12.84 -23.23
CA ILE A 229 26.37 -13.74 -22.31
C ILE A 229 26.56 -15.22 -22.66
N LYS A 230 26.58 -16.05 -21.62
CA LYS A 230 26.46 -17.50 -21.72
C LYS A 230 25.04 -17.91 -22.08
N SER A 231 24.89 -19.13 -22.59
CA SER A 231 23.58 -19.65 -22.97
C SER A 231 22.69 -19.85 -21.74
N GLU A 232 21.40 -19.54 -21.87
CA GLU A 232 20.40 -19.76 -20.82
C GLU A 232 20.39 -21.22 -20.35
N ASN A 233 20.47 -22.18 -21.28
CA ASN A 233 20.48 -23.61 -20.97
C ASN A 233 21.68 -24.03 -20.10
N GLU A 234 22.86 -23.46 -20.35
CA GLU A 234 24.06 -23.74 -19.54
C GLU A 234 23.86 -23.26 -18.11
N LEU A 235 23.39 -22.02 -17.94
CA LEU A 235 23.21 -21.43 -16.62
C LEU A 235 22.00 -22.03 -15.87
N LEU A 236 20.95 -22.42 -16.59
CA LEU A 236 19.82 -23.17 -16.04
C LEU A 236 20.30 -24.53 -15.51
N GLN A 237 21.09 -25.27 -16.28
CA GLN A 237 21.64 -26.54 -15.82
C GLN A 237 22.56 -26.35 -14.61
N LYS A 238 23.40 -25.30 -14.62
CA LYS A 238 24.22 -24.95 -13.45
C LYS A 238 23.37 -24.73 -12.20
N ILE A 239 22.24 -24.02 -12.31
CA ILE A 239 21.34 -23.80 -11.18
C ILE A 239 20.72 -25.12 -10.73
N LYS A 240 20.20 -25.94 -11.66
CA LYS A 240 19.61 -27.26 -11.36
C LYS A 240 20.60 -28.19 -10.63
N ASP A 241 21.85 -28.23 -11.08
CA ASP A 241 22.90 -29.08 -10.50
C ASP A 241 23.25 -28.70 -9.06
N ASN A 242 23.07 -27.42 -8.70
CA ASN A 242 23.39 -26.87 -7.38
C ASN A 242 22.14 -26.54 -6.55
N LEU A 243 20.95 -26.85 -7.06
CA LEU A 243 19.69 -26.63 -6.36
C LEU A 243 19.58 -27.60 -5.19
N ASP A 244 19.31 -27.06 -4.03
CA ASP A 244 18.86 -27.78 -2.85
C ASP A 244 17.67 -27.06 -2.24
N VAL A 245 16.90 -27.76 -1.43
CA VAL A 245 15.70 -27.21 -0.79
C VAL A 245 15.70 -27.49 0.70
N SER A 246 15.15 -26.55 1.46
CA SER A 246 14.97 -26.64 2.89
C SER A 246 13.54 -26.25 3.28
N LEU A 247 13.07 -26.79 4.40
CA LEU A 247 11.80 -26.35 4.98
C LEU A 247 11.98 -24.95 5.56
N ARG A 248 10.98 -24.09 5.34
CA ARG A 248 10.84 -22.79 5.99
C ARG A 248 9.38 -22.57 6.38
N TYR A 249 9.16 -21.88 7.49
CA TYR A 249 7.87 -21.29 7.77
C TYR A 249 7.78 -19.97 7.03
N GLN A 250 6.66 -19.72 6.38
CA GLN A 250 6.38 -18.50 5.66
C GLN A 250 5.18 -17.82 6.32
N VAL A 251 5.40 -16.60 6.80
CA VAL A 251 4.32 -15.76 7.32
C VAL A 251 3.52 -15.22 6.13
N ILE A 252 2.22 -15.47 6.16
CA ILE A 252 1.25 -14.96 5.20
C ILE A 252 0.33 -14.01 5.98
N THR A 253 0.53 -12.72 5.77
CA THR A 253 -0.25 -11.67 6.41
C THR A 253 -1.49 -11.38 5.58
N ASP A 254 -2.68 -11.53 6.18
CA ASP A 254 -3.87 -10.90 5.63
C ASP A 254 -3.80 -9.43 6.00
N TYR A 255 -3.24 -8.63 5.10
CA TYR A 255 -3.06 -7.20 5.27
C TYR A 255 -4.37 -6.48 5.63
N ARG A 256 -5.55 -7.01 5.29
CA ARG A 256 -6.87 -6.41 5.63
C ARG A 256 -7.26 -6.60 7.09
N THR A 257 -7.05 -7.77 7.68
CA THR A 257 -7.37 -8.03 9.10
C THR A 257 -6.17 -7.85 10.02
N GLY A 258 -4.97 -7.86 9.43
CA GLY A 258 -3.68 -7.95 10.09
C GLY A 258 -3.46 -9.27 10.80
N ASP A 259 -4.30 -10.27 10.54
CA ASP A 259 -4.07 -11.61 11.02
C ASP A 259 -2.95 -12.25 10.21
N GLU A 260 -2.19 -13.13 10.86
CA GLU A 260 -1.13 -13.89 10.22
C GLU A 260 -1.52 -15.36 10.21
N SER A 261 -1.27 -16.00 9.07
CA SER A 261 -1.29 -17.45 8.94
C SER A 261 0.11 -17.92 8.55
N ILE A 262 0.46 -19.15 8.93
CA ILE A 262 1.78 -19.72 8.66
C ILE A 262 1.63 -20.86 7.67
N ALA A 263 2.33 -20.78 6.54
CA ALA A 263 2.54 -21.92 5.66
C ALA A 263 3.90 -22.56 5.95
N LEU A 264 3.98 -23.88 5.86
CA LEU A 264 5.25 -24.59 5.81
C LEU A 264 5.59 -24.84 4.34
N ILE A 265 6.74 -24.34 3.89
CA ILE A 265 7.11 -24.29 2.47
C ILE A 265 8.46 -24.94 2.22
N TYR A 266 8.70 -25.36 0.98
CA TYR A 266 10.04 -25.66 0.48
C TYR A 266 10.67 -24.41 -0.15
N SER A 267 11.75 -23.92 0.46
CA SER A 267 12.53 -22.79 -0.02
C SER A 267 13.81 -23.28 -0.72
N PRO A 268 14.14 -22.79 -1.92
CA PRO A 268 15.38 -23.12 -2.61
C PRO A 268 16.57 -22.36 -2.02
N ASN A 269 17.74 -23.01 -1.98
CA ASN A 269 19.01 -22.37 -1.58
C ASN A 269 19.48 -21.29 -2.57
N VAL A 270 19.05 -21.37 -3.84
CA VAL A 270 19.34 -20.37 -4.88
C VAL A 270 18.20 -19.34 -4.89
N LYS A 271 18.38 -18.28 -4.09
CA LYS A 271 17.42 -17.18 -3.93
C LYS A 271 17.60 -16.04 -4.96
N TYR A 272 18.84 -15.78 -5.36
CA TYR A 272 19.22 -14.74 -6.32
C TYR A 272 19.55 -15.34 -7.69
N GLY A 273 20.09 -14.52 -8.60
CA GLY A 273 20.47 -14.96 -9.93
C GLY A 273 21.93 -15.40 -10.10
N VAL A 274 22.30 -15.54 -11.37
CA VAL A 274 23.67 -15.79 -11.82
C VAL A 274 24.02 -14.73 -12.85
N ASN A 275 25.20 -14.12 -12.74
CA ASN A 275 25.71 -13.19 -13.76
C ASN A 275 25.77 -13.91 -15.12
N ALA A 276 25.16 -13.32 -16.13
CA ALA A 276 25.00 -13.94 -17.44
C ALA A 276 26.32 -14.07 -18.22
N ILE A 277 27.33 -13.25 -17.92
CA ILE A 277 28.64 -13.27 -18.58
C ILE A 277 29.63 -14.17 -17.83
N SER A 278 29.91 -13.86 -16.56
CA SER A 278 30.90 -14.61 -15.79
C SER A 278 30.37 -15.98 -15.35
N GLY A 279 29.06 -16.09 -15.16
CA GLY A 279 28.44 -17.23 -14.51
C GLY A 279 28.62 -17.21 -12.99
N ASP A 280 29.06 -16.12 -12.38
CA ASP A 280 29.19 -16.02 -10.91
C ASP A 280 27.81 -15.86 -10.25
N TRP A 281 27.66 -16.39 -9.04
CA TRP A 281 26.41 -16.35 -8.29
C TRP A 281 26.19 -14.97 -7.70
N GLN A 282 24.98 -14.43 -7.86
CA GLN A 282 24.60 -13.16 -7.24
C GLN A 282 24.44 -13.34 -5.72
N THR A 283 24.91 -12.36 -4.96
CA THR A 283 24.62 -12.16 -3.53
C THR A 283 23.78 -10.89 -3.36
N ALA A 284 23.41 -10.56 -2.13
CA ALA A 284 22.69 -9.32 -1.84
C ALA A 284 23.49 -8.06 -2.26
N ASN A 285 24.82 -8.13 -2.20
CA ASN A 285 25.69 -6.97 -2.40
C ASN A 285 26.61 -7.07 -3.64
N ASP A 286 26.91 -8.28 -4.15
CA ASP A 286 27.89 -8.49 -5.23
C ASP A 286 27.71 -9.86 -5.95
N PHE A 287 28.76 -10.38 -6.58
CA PHE A 287 28.84 -11.69 -7.20
C PHE A 287 29.99 -12.52 -6.63
N THR A 288 29.77 -13.83 -6.50
CA THR A 288 30.74 -14.78 -5.95
C THR A 288 30.85 -16.05 -6.79
N LYS A 289 32.04 -16.66 -6.76
CA LYS A 289 32.27 -18.00 -7.34
C LYS A 289 31.75 -19.11 -6.44
N GLU A 290 31.46 -18.80 -5.19
CA GLU A 290 30.99 -19.77 -4.22
C GLU A 290 29.54 -20.16 -4.51
N VAL A 291 29.28 -21.47 -4.47
CA VAL A 291 27.93 -22.00 -4.69
C VAL A 291 27.04 -21.62 -3.50
N PRO A 292 25.80 -21.12 -3.72
CA PRO A 292 24.82 -20.88 -2.67
C PRO A 292 24.56 -22.16 -1.88
N LYS A 293 24.68 -22.07 -0.56
CA LYS A 293 24.45 -23.19 0.35
C LYS A 293 23.46 -22.77 1.42
N GLU A 294 22.71 -23.74 1.92
CA GLU A 294 21.89 -23.51 3.11
C GLU A 294 22.78 -23.15 4.30
N ALA A 295 22.50 -22.00 4.90
CA ALA A 295 23.24 -21.55 6.05
C ALA A 295 22.95 -22.43 7.26
N LYS A 296 23.97 -22.61 8.10
CA LYS A 296 23.81 -23.30 9.37
C LYS A 296 23.08 -22.40 10.36
N ILE A 297 21.96 -22.90 10.90
CA ILE A 297 21.21 -22.20 11.94
C ILE A 297 22.02 -22.23 13.25
N GLU A 298 22.48 -21.07 13.70
CA GLU A 298 23.11 -20.87 15.00
C GLU A 298 22.23 -19.96 15.86
N LYS A 299 21.60 -20.51 16.90
CA LYS A 299 20.74 -19.74 17.81
C LYS A 299 21.54 -18.68 18.59
N LEU A 300 20.92 -17.53 18.84
CA LEU A 300 21.53 -16.43 19.62
C LEU A 300 21.68 -16.79 21.10
N ALA A 301 20.79 -17.61 21.64
CA ALA A 301 20.88 -18.19 22.97
C ALA A 301 20.41 -19.65 22.99
N ALA A 302 20.97 -20.45 23.91
CA ALA A 302 20.54 -21.84 24.07
C ALA A 302 19.24 -21.98 24.87
N LYS A 303 18.93 -21.01 25.74
CA LYS A 303 17.76 -20.97 26.62
C LYS A 303 17.26 -19.53 26.74
N PRO A 304 15.97 -19.33 27.06
CA PRO A 304 15.44 -18.00 27.37
C PRO A 304 16.29 -17.30 28.42
N LEU A 305 16.53 -16.00 28.23
CA LEU A 305 17.19 -15.15 29.21
C LEU A 305 16.14 -14.43 30.06
N PRO A 306 16.49 -13.89 31.23
CA PRO A 306 15.58 -13.05 31.99
C PRO A 306 15.15 -11.83 31.17
N ALA A 307 13.89 -11.41 31.32
CA ALA A 307 13.41 -10.15 30.79
C ALA A 307 14.29 -8.98 31.23
N ARG A 308 14.49 -8.01 30.33
CA ARG A 308 15.26 -6.79 30.62
C ARG A 308 14.75 -6.09 31.88
N GLN A 309 13.44 -5.92 31.96
CA GLN A 309 12.77 -5.30 33.09
C GLN A 309 11.33 -5.78 33.20
N ALA A 310 11.07 -6.72 34.11
CA ALA A 310 9.73 -7.26 34.33
C ALA A 310 8.73 -6.16 34.77
N ASN A 311 7.53 -6.18 34.18
CA ASN A 311 6.42 -5.26 34.49
C ASN A 311 6.84 -3.79 34.45
N MET A 312 7.33 -3.35 33.29
CA MET A 312 7.75 -1.98 33.06
C MET A 312 6.60 -0.99 33.28
N THR A 313 6.89 0.07 34.04
CA THR A 313 5.98 1.19 34.30
C THR A 313 6.19 2.32 33.31
N VAL A 314 5.21 3.21 33.20
CA VAL A 314 5.29 4.44 32.38
C VAL A 314 6.54 5.27 32.72
N GLU A 315 6.85 5.47 34.00
CA GLU A 315 8.02 6.24 34.43
C GLU A 315 9.34 5.58 34.04
N GLN A 316 9.39 4.24 34.08
CA GLN A 316 10.57 3.50 33.63
C GLN A 316 10.73 3.55 32.11
N ALA A 317 9.63 3.49 31.35
CA ALA A 317 9.63 3.70 29.89
C ALA A 317 10.15 5.07 29.50
N LYS A 318 9.61 6.12 30.13
CA LYS A 318 10.11 7.47 29.93
C LYS A 318 11.61 7.58 30.19
N LYS A 319 12.10 7.06 31.32
CA LYS A 319 13.52 7.12 31.68
C LYS A 319 14.42 6.34 30.71
N ALA A 320 13.98 5.17 30.26
CA ALA A 320 14.71 4.37 29.29
C ALA A 320 14.79 5.09 27.93
N ALA A 321 13.69 5.71 27.49
CA ALA A 321 13.65 6.52 26.28
C ALA A 321 14.55 7.76 26.38
N GLU A 322 14.52 8.51 27.49
CA GLU A 322 15.41 9.67 27.71
C GLU A 322 16.89 9.30 27.60
N GLN A 323 17.28 8.11 28.06
CA GLN A 323 18.65 7.63 27.94
C GLN A 323 19.04 7.33 26.49
N LEU A 324 18.15 6.70 25.72
CA LEU A 324 18.42 6.28 24.34
C LEU A 324 18.37 7.46 23.35
N LEU A 325 17.45 8.40 23.59
CA LEU A 325 17.18 9.58 22.76
C LEU A 325 18.06 10.78 23.08
N LYS A 326 18.97 10.67 24.04
CA LYS A 326 19.86 11.78 24.38
C LYS A 326 20.64 12.26 23.16
N ILE A 327 20.46 13.52 22.80
CA ILE A 327 21.15 14.19 21.69
C ILE A 327 22.26 15.12 22.23
N ASP A 328 23.39 15.15 21.54
CA ASP A 328 24.55 16.00 21.90
C ASP A 328 24.49 17.31 21.10
N SER A 329 23.53 18.16 21.43
CA SER A 329 23.36 19.51 20.86
C SER A 329 22.67 20.43 21.87
N ASP A 330 23.09 21.68 21.94
CA ASP A 330 22.44 22.74 22.71
C ASP A 330 21.36 23.49 21.91
N LYS A 331 21.28 23.26 20.60
CA LYS A 331 20.28 23.86 19.68
C LYS A 331 19.03 23.02 19.52
N VAL A 332 19.12 21.75 19.90
CA VAL A 332 18.03 20.78 19.77
C VAL A 332 17.52 20.42 21.16
N LYS A 333 16.21 20.55 21.35
CA LYS A 333 15.52 20.17 22.58
C LYS A 333 14.77 18.86 22.36
N LEU A 334 15.12 17.83 23.12
CA LEU A 334 14.30 16.63 23.24
C LEU A 334 13.09 16.88 24.16
N THR A 335 11.90 16.53 23.69
CA THR A 335 10.65 16.57 24.44
C THR A 335 10.00 15.19 24.39
N ILE A 336 9.62 14.62 25.54
CA ILE A 336 8.71 13.46 25.60
C ILE A 336 7.32 13.99 25.90
N SER A 337 6.39 13.83 24.97
CA SER A 337 5.04 14.40 25.02
C SER A 337 4.08 13.52 25.83
N SER A 338 4.10 12.20 25.60
CA SER A 338 3.26 11.23 26.30
C SER A 338 3.93 9.85 26.38
N VAL A 339 3.41 9.02 27.28
CA VAL A 339 3.64 7.57 27.28
C VAL A 339 2.28 6.92 27.34
N GLU A 340 1.93 6.18 26.31
CA GLU A 340 0.60 5.59 26.12
C GLU A 340 0.71 4.07 26.22
N GLU A 341 -0.25 3.46 26.91
CA GLU A 341 -0.43 2.03 26.85
C GLU A 341 -1.20 1.71 25.57
N VAL A 342 -0.56 0.96 24.68
CA VAL A 342 -1.17 0.53 23.42
C VAL A 342 -1.22 -0.99 23.41
N ASN A 343 -2.37 -1.53 23.02
CA ASN A 343 -2.53 -2.95 22.83
C ASN A 343 -2.23 -3.29 21.37
N TYR A 344 -1.24 -4.15 21.12
CA TYR A 344 -0.89 -4.61 19.79
C TYR A 344 -1.06 -6.13 19.73
N GLY A 345 -2.24 -6.57 19.28
CA GLY A 345 -2.62 -7.98 19.31
C GLY A 345 -2.91 -8.44 20.73
N ASN A 346 -2.03 -9.27 21.31
CA ASN A 346 -2.14 -9.71 22.71
C ASN A 346 -0.96 -9.19 23.56
N GLU A 347 -0.16 -8.27 23.04
CA GLU A 347 0.91 -7.62 23.80
C GLU A 347 0.49 -6.23 24.25
N ASP A 348 0.66 -5.96 25.54
CA ASP A 348 0.58 -4.61 26.07
C ASP A 348 1.93 -3.93 25.88
N LEU A 349 1.93 -2.81 25.16
CA LEU A 349 3.11 -2.01 24.90
C LEU A 349 3.00 -0.65 25.60
N LEU A 350 4.14 -0.07 25.93
CA LEU A 350 4.28 1.32 26.34
C LEU A 350 4.91 2.09 25.16
N SER A 351 4.10 2.89 24.47
CA SER A 351 4.54 3.75 23.37
C SER A 351 4.93 5.12 23.93
N VAL A 352 6.21 5.46 23.86
CA VAL A 352 6.77 6.74 24.30
C VAL A 352 6.84 7.69 23.12
N GLN A 353 5.98 8.71 23.11
CA GLN A 353 5.94 9.74 22.07
C GLN A 353 6.97 10.83 22.36
N TYR A 354 7.82 11.15 21.39
CA TYR A 354 8.88 12.15 21.54
C TYR A 354 9.04 13.05 20.32
N SER A 355 9.60 14.24 20.53
CA SER A 355 10.03 15.15 19.48
C SER A 355 11.39 15.76 19.78
N TYR A 356 12.11 16.13 18.73
CA TYR A 356 13.24 17.03 18.78
C TYR A 356 12.82 18.36 18.17
N ASP A 357 12.93 19.44 18.95
CA ASP A 357 12.57 20.79 18.53
C ASP A 357 13.84 21.65 18.35
N TRP A 358 13.94 22.43 17.27
CA TRP A 358 15.01 23.41 17.04
C TRP A 358 14.43 24.74 16.55
N ALA A 359 15.29 25.73 16.28
CA ALA A 359 14.87 27.13 16.09
C ALA A 359 13.81 27.37 14.99
N TYR A 360 13.72 26.51 13.98
CA TYR A 360 12.84 26.69 12.81
C TYR A 360 12.05 25.43 12.44
N GLY A 361 11.99 24.43 13.32
CA GLY A 361 11.33 23.16 13.02
C GLY A 361 11.28 22.21 14.21
N GLY A 362 10.63 21.09 14.00
CA GLY A 362 10.56 19.99 14.96
C GLY A 362 10.13 18.71 14.26
N MET A 363 10.67 17.58 14.69
CA MET A 363 10.34 16.26 14.14
C MET A 363 10.27 15.27 15.30
N GLY A 364 9.29 14.37 15.24
CA GLY A 364 9.01 13.42 16.32
C GLY A 364 8.66 12.04 15.81
N SER A 365 8.72 11.08 16.73
CA SER A 365 8.42 9.67 16.50
C SER A 365 8.08 9.02 17.85
N SER A 366 8.04 7.69 17.88
CA SER A 366 7.76 6.91 19.08
C SER A 366 8.80 5.80 19.31
N ILE A 367 8.89 5.35 20.56
CA ILE A 367 9.60 4.13 20.95
C ILE A 367 8.62 3.22 21.66
N GLU A 368 8.55 1.97 21.24
CA GLU A 368 7.67 0.97 21.84
C GLU A 368 8.46 0.02 22.74
N PHE A 369 8.00 -0.13 23.99
CA PHE A 369 8.50 -1.14 24.93
C PHE A 369 7.42 -2.17 25.24
N ASN A 370 7.75 -3.45 25.25
CA ASN A 370 6.85 -4.47 25.79
C ASN A 370 6.67 -4.24 27.30
N LYS A 371 5.42 -4.11 27.78
CA LYS A 371 5.12 -3.78 29.17
C LYS A 371 5.52 -4.91 30.13
N ALA A 372 5.39 -6.17 29.71
CA ALA A 372 5.70 -7.32 30.56
C ALA A 372 7.21 -7.52 30.71
N THR A 373 8.00 -7.31 29.65
CA THR A 373 9.44 -7.62 29.64
C THR A 373 10.37 -6.41 29.67
N GLY A 374 9.84 -5.22 29.38
CA GLY A 374 10.57 -3.97 29.29
C GLY A 374 11.53 -3.88 28.10
N GLU A 375 11.32 -4.73 27.10
CA GLU A 375 12.18 -4.87 25.92
C GLU A 375 11.70 -3.97 24.79
N ILE A 376 12.63 -3.49 23.95
CA ILE A 376 12.26 -2.67 22.79
C ILE A 376 11.55 -3.55 21.77
N VAL A 377 10.40 -3.10 21.28
CA VAL A 377 9.72 -3.70 20.13
C VAL A 377 10.04 -2.93 18.86
N SER A 378 10.08 -1.60 18.96
CA SER A 378 10.37 -0.70 17.84
C SER A 378 11.12 0.54 18.33
N TYR A 379 12.21 0.85 17.63
CA TYR A 379 13.06 2.02 17.83
C TYR A 379 13.73 2.41 16.52
N HIS A 380 13.68 3.71 16.21
CA HIS A 380 14.43 4.30 15.10
C HIS A 380 15.14 5.58 15.58
N ASP A 381 16.44 5.69 15.29
CA ASP A 381 17.25 6.83 15.66
C ASP A 381 17.22 7.91 14.59
N MET A 382 16.56 9.03 14.89
CA MET A 382 16.50 10.19 14.00
C MET A 382 17.60 11.22 14.28
N LYS A 383 18.43 11.05 15.32
CA LYS A 383 19.36 12.11 15.79
C LYS A 383 20.26 12.63 14.68
N ARG A 384 20.70 11.77 13.76
CA ARG A 384 21.52 12.17 12.62
C ARG A 384 20.80 13.18 11.74
N ASP A 385 19.57 12.88 11.34
CA ASP A 385 18.82 13.74 10.42
C ASP A 385 18.46 15.05 11.10
N ILE A 386 18.09 15.01 12.38
CA ILE A 386 17.86 16.20 13.21
C ILE A 386 19.11 17.10 13.29
N LEU A 387 20.31 16.53 13.44
CA LEU A 387 21.55 17.32 13.46
C LEU A 387 21.81 17.98 12.10
N ILE A 388 21.54 17.28 10.99
CA ILE A 388 21.68 17.85 9.64
C ILE A 388 20.69 18.99 9.43
N GLU A 389 19.41 18.77 9.76
CA GLU A 389 18.33 19.76 9.59
C GLU A 389 18.48 20.99 10.50
N SER A 390 19.05 20.81 11.69
CA SER A 390 19.38 21.92 12.60
C SER A 390 20.65 22.70 12.18
N GLY A 391 21.25 22.35 11.03
CA GLY A 391 22.43 23.01 10.48
C GLY A 391 23.75 22.61 11.17
N GLU A 392 23.75 21.47 11.85
CA GLU A 392 24.93 20.88 12.48
C GLU A 392 25.50 19.73 11.64
N SER A 393 26.77 19.41 11.86
CA SER A 393 27.40 18.28 11.19
C SER A 393 27.04 17.00 11.93
N ALA A 394 26.23 16.14 11.31
CA ALA A 394 26.10 14.76 11.76
C ALA A 394 27.38 13.99 11.40
N GLY A 395 28.28 13.84 12.38
CA GLY A 395 29.52 13.11 12.18
C GLY A 395 29.29 11.60 12.19
N ASN A 396 29.26 10.96 11.01
CA ASN A 396 29.53 9.52 10.93
C ASN A 396 31.04 9.27 10.94
N LYS A 397 31.69 9.54 12.08
CA LYS A 397 33.13 9.32 12.27
C LYS A 397 33.40 7.92 12.81
N GLY A 398 32.85 6.93 12.13
CA GLY A 398 33.01 5.52 12.42
C GLY A 398 34.03 4.82 11.52
N LYS A 399 34.62 3.73 12.01
CA LYS A 399 35.43 2.78 11.21
C LYS A 399 35.13 1.33 11.54
N LEU A 400 34.00 1.05 12.19
CA LEU A 400 33.66 -0.33 12.52
C LEU A 400 33.54 -1.15 11.24
N THR A 401 34.21 -2.29 11.23
CA THR A 401 33.99 -3.31 10.20
C THR A 401 32.64 -3.97 10.42
N GLU A 402 32.12 -4.64 9.39
CA GLU A 402 30.87 -5.42 9.48
C GLU A 402 30.88 -6.39 10.69
N GLN A 403 31.97 -7.13 10.91
CA GLN A 403 32.09 -8.06 12.04
C GLN A 403 32.03 -7.35 13.41
N GLN A 404 32.59 -6.14 13.50
CA GLN A 404 32.53 -5.34 14.73
C GLN A 404 31.13 -4.75 14.94
N ALA A 405 30.46 -4.32 13.86
CA ALA A 405 29.08 -3.86 13.90
C ALA A 405 28.12 -5.01 14.28
N LEU A 406 28.35 -6.24 13.79
CA LEU A 406 27.59 -7.43 14.18
C LEU A 406 27.78 -7.75 15.67
N ALA A 407 29.02 -7.66 16.17
CA ALA A 407 29.27 -7.83 17.60
C ALA A 407 28.50 -6.80 18.44
N LYS A 408 28.44 -5.54 17.96
CA LYS A 408 27.61 -4.49 18.59
C LYS A 408 26.12 -4.78 18.53
N ALA A 409 25.61 -5.23 17.39
CA ALA A 409 24.21 -5.65 17.27
C ALA A 409 23.87 -6.74 18.28
N LEU A 410 24.72 -7.76 18.43
CA LEU A 410 24.55 -8.84 19.42
C LEU A 410 24.59 -8.34 20.87
N ASP A 411 25.43 -7.35 21.17
CA ASP A 411 25.47 -6.72 22.50
C ASP A 411 24.17 -5.95 22.78
N TYR A 412 23.69 -5.17 21.80
CA TYR A 412 22.41 -4.46 21.92
C TYR A 412 21.23 -5.42 22.08
N LEU A 413 21.21 -6.53 21.36
CA LEU A 413 20.15 -7.53 21.51
C LEU A 413 20.13 -8.12 22.93
N LYS A 414 21.29 -8.42 23.51
CA LYS A 414 21.38 -8.94 24.89
C LYS A 414 20.98 -7.90 25.93
N GLU A 415 21.22 -6.62 25.67
CA GLU A 415 20.88 -5.54 26.59
C GLU A 415 19.39 -5.16 26.51
N TRP A 416 18.85 -5.06 25.30
CA TRP A 416 17.54 -4.44 25.06
C TRP A 416 16.42 -5.44 24.80
N VAL A 417 16.71 -6.65 24.34
CA VAL A 417 15.72 -7.69 23.96
C VAL A 417 16.14 -9.12 24.35
N PRO A 418 16.61 -9.38 25.60
CA PRO A 418 17.19 -10.66 25.98
C PRO A 418 16.23 -11.86 25.99
N SER A 419 14.96 -11.68 26.35
CA SER A 419 14.11 -12.75 26.88
C SER A 419 13.85 -13.90 25.92
N TYR A 420 13.66 -13.59 24.63
CA TYR A 420 13.35 -14.55 23.57
C TYR A 420 14.50 -14.79 22.59
N LEU A 421 15.73 -14.37 22.86
CA LEU A 421 16.87 -14.61 21.95
C LEU A 421 17.10 -16.10 21.62
N ASN A 422 16.61 -17.03 22.44
CA ASN A 422 16.65 -18.46 22.15
C ASN A 422 15.74 -18.92 21.00
N ASN A 423 14.82 -18.06 20.58
CA ASN A 423 13.94 -18.26 19.44
C ASN A 423 14.50 -17.65 18.15
N TYR A 424 15.69 -17.04 18.18
CA TYR A 424 16.27 -16.37 17.02
C TYR A 424 17.66 -16.93 16.71
N ALA A 425 18.04 -16.84 15.43
CA ALA A 425 19.37 -17.21 14.95
C ALA A 425 20.22 -15.97 14.63
N LYS A 426 21.53 -16.17 14.56
CA LYS A 426 22.44 -15.22 13.91
C LYS A 426 22.02 -14.96 12.46
N PRO A 427 22.44 -13.82 11.86
CA PRO A 427 22.15 -13.53 10.47
C PRO A 427 22.60 -14.67 9.57
N ILE A 428 21.74 -15.01 8.63
CA ILE A 428 21.95 -16.08 7.65
C ILE A 428 22.43 -15.52 6.33
N ASP A 429 21.92 -14.34 5.97
CA ASP A 429 22.30 -13.60 4.77
C ASP A 429 23.29 -12.49 5.13
N GLU A 430 23.98 -11.98 4.10
CA GLU A 430 24.85 -10.81 4.24
C GLU A 430 24.06 -9.60 4.74
N PRO A 431 24.63 -8.77 5.64
CA PRO A 431 23.95 -7.54 6.04
C PRO A 431 23.93 -6.54 4.88
N SER A 432 22.88 -5.73 4.84
CA SER A 432 22.84 -4.58 3.94
C SER A 432 23.66 -3.44 4.53
N PHE A 433 24.45 -2.75 3.70
CA PHE A 433 25.19 -1.56 4.11
C PHE A 433 24.73 -0.34 3.30
N PHE A 434 24.24 0.68 4.01
CA PHE A 434 23.82 1.94 3.40
C PHE A 434 24.93 2.97 3.58
N GLU A 435 25.73 3.17 2.54
CA GLU A 435 26.93 4.02 2.60
C GLU A 435 26.59 5.48 2.92
N SER A 436 25.52 6.01 2.33
CA SER A 436 25.02 7.37 2.60
C SER A 436 24.75 7.58 4.09
N GLN A 437 24.19 6.57 4.76
CA GLN A 437 23.87 6.56 6.18
C GLN A 437 24.99 6.01 7.06
N GLY A 438 26.05 5.44 6.48
CA GLY A 438 27.10 4.69 7.15
C GLY A 438 26.56 3.71 8.20
N THR A 439 25.58 2.88 7.83
CA THR A 439 24.85 1.98 8.73
C THR A 439 24.81 0.56 8.15
N TYR A 440 25.12 -0.43 8.98
CA TYR A 440 24.93 -1.85 8.71
C TYR A 440 23.57 -2.30 9.24
N TYR A 441 22.79 -3.02 8.44
CA TYR A 441 21.51 -3.59 8.84
C TYR A 441 21.63 -5.10 8.91
N PHE A 442 21.37 -5.66 10.10
CA PHE A 442 21.42 -7.08 10.37
C PHE A 442 20.02 -7.64 10.61
N THR A 443 19.71 -8.76 9.95
CA THR A 443 18.47 -9.50 10.13
C THR A 443 18.73 -10.77 10.93
N PHE A 444 18.02 -10.94 12.04
CA PHE A 444 18.08 -12.11 12.90
C PHE A 444 16.77 -12.88 12.77
N PRO A 445 16.72 -13.98 12.00
CA PRO A 445 15.48 -14.69 11.72
C PRO A 445 15.01 -15.50 12.93
N ARG A 446 13.69 -15.61 13.10
CA ARG A 446 13.07 -16.49 14.10
C ARG A 446 13.24 -17.95 13.71
N VAL A 447 13.31 -18.82 14.70
CA VAL A 447 13.48 -20.28 14.58
C VAL A 447 12.44 -20.97 15.44
N VAL A 448 11.56 -21.75 14.80
CA VAL A 448 10.54 -22.59 15.45
C VAL A 448 10.76 -24.03 15.00
N ASN A 449 10.75 -25.00 15.92
CA ASN A 449 11.00 -26.42 15.62
C ASN A 449 12.31 -26.71 14.84
N GLY A 450 13.31 -25.81 14.94
CA GLY A 450 14.56 -25.92 14.18
C GLY A 450 14.46 -25.44 12.71
N ILE A 451 13.32 -24.84 12.33
CA ILE A 451 13.01 -24.32 11.00
C ILE A 451 12.97 -22.79 11.08
N LEU A 452 13.49 -22.12 10.05
CA LEU A 452 13.49 -20.66 9.95
C LEU A 452 12.11 -20.13 9.59
N VAL A 453 11.77 -18.97 10.14
CA VAL A 453 10.52 -18.27 9.82
C VAL A 453 10.84 -17.06 8.93
N GLU A 454 10.43 -17.12 7.68
CA GLU A 454 10.44 -16.00 6.74
C GLU A 454 9.29 -15.06 7.09
N GLY A 455 9.60 -13.79 7.34
CA GLY A 455 8.65 -12.75 7.79
C GLY A 455 8.69 -12.47 9.29
N HIS A 456 9.16 -13.41 10.14
CA HIS A 456 9.40 -13.13 11.57
C HIS A 456 10.90 -13.00 11.89
N GLN A 457 11.32 -11.81 12.29
CA GLN A 457 12.74 -11.48 12.49
C GLN A 457 12.93 -10.29 13.42
N ILE A 458 14.16 -10.14 13.92
CA ILE A 458 14.64 -8.90 14.54
C ILE A 458 15.56 -8.21 13.54
N ASN A 459 15.30 -6.94 13.24
CA ASN A 459 16.15 -6.12 12.39
C ASN A 459 16.91 -5.12 13.28
N VAL A 460 18.24 -5.03 13.13
CA VAL A 460 19.09 -4.11 13.88
C VAL A 460 19.97 -3.31 12.94
N GLY A 461 19.80 -1.98 12.94
CA GLY A 461 20.70 -1.04 12.28
C GLY A 461 21.80 -0.58 13.22
N VAL A 462 23.06 -0.70 12.82
CA VAL A 462 24.24 -0.25 13.59
C VAL A 462 25.07 0.71 12.76
N GLY A 463 25.22 1.94 13.24
CA GLY A 463 26.08 2.93 12.63
C GLY A 463 27.56 2.50 12.66
N THR A 464 28.35 2.98 11.70
CA THR A 464 29.81 2.74 11.65
C THR A 464 30.58 3.24 12.88
N ASN A 465 29.96 4.13 13.67
CA ASN A 465 30.44 4.63 14.97
C ASN A 465 30.08 3.70 16.15
N GLY A 466 29.26 2.67 15.91
CA GLY A 466 28.79 1.70 16.89
C GLY A 466 27.47 2.03 17.57
N SER A 467 26.76 3.10 17.21
CA SER A 467 25.42 3.39 17.74
C SER A 467 24.37 2.43 17.16
N VAL A 468 23.36 2.09 17.94
CA VAL A 468 22.13 1.46 17.42
C VAL A 468 21.28 2.54 16.76
N ASN A 469 21.06 2.41 15.46
CA ASN A 469 20.28 3.34 14.65
C ASN A 469 18.84 2.84 14.45
N SER A 470 18.62 1.54 14.52
CA SER A 470 17.27 0.97 14.53
C SER A 470 17.27 -0.38 15.25
N LEU A 471 16.15 -0.68 15.90
CA LEU A 471 15.83 -2.00 16.42
C LEU A 471 14.34 -2.21 16.21
N TYR A 472 13.99 -3.16 15.34
CA TYR A 472 12.61 -3.47 15.03
C TYR A 472 12.37 -4.97 15.14
N ILE A 473 11.28 -5.34 15.77
CA ILE A 473 10.92 -6.73 15.99
C ILE A 473 9.62 -7.02 15.28
N ASN A 474 9.71 -7.87 14.26
CA ASN A 474 8.56 -8.34 13.52
C ASN A 474 8.28 -9.77 13.95
N HIS A 475 7.39 -9.99 14.91
CA HIS A 475 6.82 -11.32 15.13
C HIS A 475 5.46 -11.23 15.82
N ARG A 476 4.69 -12.31 15.72
CA ARG A 476 3.49 -12.55 16.52
C ARG A 476 3.57 -13.92 17.17
N ASP A 477 3.05 -14.02 18.39
CA ASP A 477 3.09 -15.27 19.17
C ASP A 477 1.84 -16.15 19.00
N ASN A 478 0.71 -15.59 18.54
CA ASN A 478 -0.56 -16.32 18.40
C ASN A 478 -0.80 -16.76 16.96
N VAL A 479 0.08 -17.60 16.45
CA VAL A 479 -0.09 -18.24 15.14
C VAL A 479 0.03 -19.75 15.29
N ASP A 480 -0.77 -20.48 14.52
CA ASP A 480 -0.68 -21.94 14.46
C ASP A 480 0.50 -22.33 13.56
N TRP A 481 1.41 -23.16 14.09
CA TRP A 481 2.59 -23.63 13.38
C TRP A 481 2.30 -25.00 12.74
N PRO A 482 2.32 -25.13 11.40
CA PRO A 482 2.16 -26.44 10.75
C PRO A 482 3.24 -27.43 11.19
N SER A 483 2.86 -28.71 11.30
CA SER A 483 3.78 -29.78 11.69
C SER A 483 4.73 -30.13 10.55
N PRO A 484 6.04 -30.27 10.82
CA PRO A 484 7.02 -30.73 9.83
C PRO A 484 7.11 -32.26 9.70
N GLU A 485 6.27 -33.04 10.39
CA GLU A 485 6.35 -34.51 10.41
C GLU A 485 5.75 -35.18 9.15
N GLU A 486 4.66 -34.63 8.63
CA GLU A 486 3.93 -35.17 7.47
C GLU A 486 4.07 -34.21 6.27
N VAL A 487 5.30 -34.06 5.79
CA VAL A 487 5.62 -33.26 4.60
C VAL A 487 5.97 -34.15 3.42
N VAL A 488 5.76 -33.62 2.21
CA VAL A 488 6.30 -34.19 0.97
C VAL A 488 7.80 -34.42 1.14
N SER A 489 8.37 -35.46 0.52
CA SER A 489 9.80 -35.72 0.70
C SER A 489 10.65 -34.58 0.12
N LYS A 490 11.80 -34.31 0.74
CA LYS A 490 12.77 -33.31 0.23
C LYS A 490 13.17 -33.59 -1.23
N GLU A 491 13.28 -34.86 -1.61
CA GLU A 491 13.64 -35.27 -2.98
C GLU A 491 12.51 -34.94 -3.97
N ASP A 492 11.26 -35.26 -3.63
CA ASP A 492 10.10 -34.94 -4.47
C ASP A 492 9.91 -33.43 -4.61
N ALA A 493 10.07 -32.68 -3.52
CA ALA A 493 10.03 -31.22 -3.54
C ALA A 493 11.14 -30.64 -4.43
N LYS A 494 12.38 -31.12 -4.29
CA LYS A 494 13.49 -30.70 -5.14
C LYS A 494 13.19 -30.98 -6.62
N ASN A 495 12.64 -32.15 -6.96
CA ASN A 495 12.26 -32.48 -8.33
C ASN A 495 11.18 -31.52 -8.87
N LYS A 496 10.12 -31.27 -8.08
CA LYS A 496 9.07 -30.30 -8.44
C LYS A 496 9.62 -28.89 -8.69
N LEU A 497 10.50 -28.37 -7.81
CA LEU A 497 11.13 -27.08 -8.03
C LEU A 497 12.05 -27.09 -9.25
N THR A 498 12.80 -28.16 -9.48
CA THR A 498 13.70 -28.31 -10.64
C THR A 498 12.94 -28.31 -11.96
N ASP A 499 11.80 -28.98 -12.01
CA ASP A 499 10.94 -29.08 -13.20
C ASP A 499 10.23 -27.76 -13.49
N ALA A 500 9.84 -27.02 -12.45
CA ALA A 500 9.16 -25.74 -12.56
C ALA A 500 10.12 -24.52 -12.68
N LEU A 501 11.44 -24.75 -12.65
CA LEU A 501 12.45 -23.70 -12.73
C LEU A 501 12.66 -23.22 -14.17
N SER A 502 12.48 -21.91 -14.38
CA SER A 502 12.88 -21.15 -15.56
C SER A 502 13.78 -19.97 -15.17
N LEU A 503 14.37 -19.28 -16.15
CA LEU A 503 15.21 -18.10 -15.91
C LEU A 503 14.60 -16.85 -16.55
N LYS A 504 14.67 -15.72 -15.84
CA LYS A 504 14.36 -14.38 -16.36
C LYS A 504 15.67 -13.61 -16.51
N LEU A 505 16.04 -13.25 -17.74
CA LEU A 505 17.19 -12.37 -18.00
C LEU A 505 16.79 -10.92 -17.73
N GLN A 506 17.57 -10.24 -16.89
CA GLN A 506 17.34 -8.83 -16.57
C GLN A 506 18.65 -8.10 -16.29
N TYR A 507 18.63 -6.79 -16.48
CA TYR A 507 19.66 -5.90 -15.98
C TYR A 507 19.35 -5.55 -14.51
N ILE A 508 20.32 -5.78 -13.63
CA ILE A 508 20.24 -5.44 -12.20
C ILE A 508 21.34 -4.43 -11.89
N LYS A 509 20.97 -3.33 -11.23
CA LYS A 509 21.90 -2.33 -10.70
C LYS A 509 22.73 -2.96 -9.57
N GLN A 510 24.06 -2.84 -9.64
CA GLN A 510 24.94 -3.39 -8.62
C GLN A 510 25.07 -2.43 -7.42
N GLY A 511 25.00 -2.99 -6.21
CA GLY A 511 25.20 -2.24 -4.96
C GLY A 511 24.03 -1.35 -4.56
N ASN A 512 24.16 -0.76 -3.36
CA ASN A 512 23.17 0.15 -2.78
C ASN A 512 23.59 1.63 -2.86
N ASP A 513 24.70 1.95 -3.53
CA ASP A 513 25.11 3.33 -3.75
C ASP A 513 24.22 3.94 -4.85
N PRO A 514 23.43 4.99 -4.54
CA PRO A 514 22.64 5.68 -5.55
C PRO A 514 23.47 6.20 -6.72
N LYS A 515 24.78 6.44 -6.53
CA LYS A 515 25.69 6.93 -7.57
C LYS A 515 26.30 5.84 -8.44
N ASP A 516 26.27 4.58 -8.01
CA ASP A 516 26.66 3.48 -8.88
C ASP A 516 25.56 3.31 -9.93
N HIS A 517 25.94 3.23 -11.21
CA HIS A 517 24.98 3.04 -12.30
C HIS A 517 25.48 1.95 -13.24
N ASP A 518 26.18 0.96 -12.68
CA ASP A 518 26.65 -0.21 -13.39
C ASP A 518 25.60 -1.34 -13.35
N TYR A 519 25.07 -1.67 -14.52
CA TYR A 519 24.02 -2.66 -14.69
C TYR A 519 24.60 -3.98 -15.18
N LYS A 520 24.39 -5.03 -14.37
CA LYS A 520 24.83 -6.39 -14.67
C LYS A 520 23.72 -7.21 -15.30
N LEU A 521 24.06 -8.01 -16.30
CA LEU A 521 23.11 -8.99 -16.87
C LEU A 521 23.03 -10.18 -15.93
N VAL A 522 21.83 -10.50 -15.46
CA VAL A 522 21.59 -11.56 -14.49
C VAL A 522 20.45 -12.44 -14.97
N TYR A 523 20.67 -13.75 -14.97
CA TYR A 523 19.59 -14.73 -15.06
C TYR A 523 19.06 -15.01 -13.66
N THR A 524 17.83 -14.60 -13.40
CA THR A 524 17.15 -14.78 -12.11
C THR A 524 16.25 -16.02 -12.18
N PRO A 525 16.32 -16.94 -11.20
CA PRO A 525 15.46 -18.12 -11.18
C PRO A 525 14.01 -17.72 -10.91
N ILE A 526 13.09 -18.25 -11.71
CA ILE A 526 11.64 -18.14 -11.51
C ILE A 526 11.10 -19.56 -11.35
N TYR A 527 10.37 -19.80 -10.26
CA TYR A 527 9.74 -21.08 -9.99
C TYR A 527 8.25 -20.98 -10.31
N ASN A 528 7.72 -21.95 -11.05
CA ASN A 528 6.30 -22.01 -11.42
C ASN A 528 5.76 -20.79 -12.20
N GLY A 529 6.64 -20.07 -12.91
CA GLY A 529 6.26 -19.00 -13.84
C GLY A 529 5.71 -17.71 -13.22
N GLU A 530 5.60 -17.62 -11.91
CA GLU A 530 5.07 -16.46 -11.18
C GLU A 530 6.07 -15.96 -10.13
N ALA A 531 6.17 -14.64 -9.99
CA ALA A 531 6.84 -14.04 -8.84
C ALA A 531 6.11 -14.42 -7.54
N TYR A 532 6.88 -14.68 -6.47
CA TYR A 532 6.37 -15.00 -5.13
C TYR A 532 5.56 -16.31 -5.02
N SER A 533 5.72 -17.20 -5.99
CA SER A 533 5.22 -18.57 -5.86
C SER A 533 6.01 -19.34 -4.79
N TYR A 534 5.33 -20.26 -4.12
CA TYR A 534 5.96 -21.19 -3.18
C TYR A 534 5.34 -22.57 -3.30
N LEU A 535 6.13 -23.60 -2.99
CA LEU A 535 5.67 -24.98 -2.90
C LEU A 535 5.30 -25.30 -1.46
N ASP A 536 4.03 -25.54 -1.19
CA ASP A 536 3.55 -25.97 0.12
C ASP A 536 4.15 -27.35 0.47
N ALA A 537 4.74 -27.46 1.65
CA ALA A 537 5.44 -28.67 2.07
C ALA A 537 4.50 -29.78 2.52
N ASN A 538 3.31 -29.46 3.03
CA ASN A 538 2.33 -30.43 3.49
C ASN A 538 1.53 -31.01 2.31
N THR A 539 1.17 -30.21 1.31
CA THR A 539 0.36 -30.66 0.15
C THR A 539 1.20 -30.96 -1.09
N GLY A 540 2.35 -30.31 -1.24
CA GLY A 540 3.14 -30.35 -2.47
C GLY A 540 2.49 -29.60 -3.64
N GLU A 541 1.55 -28.70 -3.36
CA GLU A 541 0.90 -27.84 -4.36
C GLU A 541 1.54 -26.46 -4.39
N TRP A 542 1.44 -25.79 -5.54
CA TRP A 542 1.93 -24.42 -5.71
C TRP A 542 0.90 -23.42 -5.19
N SER A 543 1.39 -22.40 -4.51
CA SER A 543 0.62 -21.24 -4.07
C SER A 543 1.44 -19.96 -4.28
N ASN A 544 0.86 -18.81 -3.97
CA ASN A 544 1.48 -17.50 -4.16
C ASN A 544 1.27 -16.64 -2.90
N LEU A 545 2.31 -15.93 -2.43
CA LEU A 545 2.24 -15.11 -1.21
C LEU A 545 1.19 -14.00 -1.29
N PHE A 546 0.94 -13.50 -2.50
CA PHE A 546 0.02 -12.40 -2.77
C PHE A 546 -1.20 -12.88 -3.54
N ARG A 547 -1.49 -14.19 -3.52
CA ARG A 547 -2.60 -14.76 -4.30
C ARG A 547 -3.90 -14.04 -3.92
N LYS A 548 -4.49 -13.38 -4.91
CA LYS A 548 -5.90 -12.99 -4.88
C LYS A 548 -6.69 -14.29 -4.75
N ASN A 549 -7.38 -14.51 -3.63
CA ASN A 549 -8.32 -15.62 -3.52
C ASN A 549 -9.18 -15.60 -4.79
N ASP A 550 -9.27 -16.75 -5.49
CA ASP A 550 -10.07 -16.88 -6.70
C ASP A 550 -11.50 -16.45 -6.34
N THR A 551 -11.83 -15.20 -6.70
CA THR A 551 -13.13 -14.64 -6.34
C THR A 551 -14.12 -15.30 -7.28
N PRO A 552 -15.10 -16.03 -6.75
CA PRO A 552 -15.94 -16.82 -7.61
C PRO A 552 -16.75 -15.90 -8.53
N VAL A 553 -17.00 -16.36 -9.76
CA VAL A 553 -17.78 -15.60 -10.72
C VAL A 553 -19.25 -15.97 -10.57
N LEU A 554 -20.07 -14.97 -10.28
CA LEU A 554 -21.52 -15.13 -10.24
C LEU A 554 -22.09 -14.99 -11.65
N THR A 555 -23.18 -15.70 -11.94
CA THR A 555 -23.91 -15.55 -13.21
C THR A 555 -25.35 -15.12 -12.94
N HIS A 556 -25.86 -14.18 -13.73
CA HIS A 556 -27.24 -13.71 -13.60
C HIS A 556 -27.73 -13.06 -14.91
N PRO A 557 -28.98 -13.27 -15.36
CA PRO A 557 -29.46 -12.75 -16.65
C PRO A 557 -29.36 -11.22 -16.82
N THR A 558 -29.43 -10.45 -15.73
CA THR A 558 -29.53 -8.98 -15.79
C THR A 558 -28.67 -8.23 -14.77
N ALA A 559 -27.93 -8.92 -13.91
CA ALA A 559 -27.18 -8.29 -12.80
C ALA A 559 -25.76 -8.86 -12.65
N GLU A 560 -25.29 -9.64 -13.63
CA GLU A 560 -24.02 -10.36 -13.55
C GLU A 560 -22.83 -9.42 -13.34
N ALA A 561 -22.76 -8.33 -14.10
CA ALA A 561 -21.65 -7.39 -14.02
C ALA A 561 -21.62 -6.67 -12.66
N GLU A 562 -22.79 -6.24 -12.19
CA GLU A 562 -23.00 -5.56 -10.92
C GLU A 562 -22.66 -6.45 -9.72
N LEU A 563 -23.17 -7.68 -9.70
CA LEU A 563 -22.90 -8.65 -8.64
C LEU A 563 -21.41 -8.97 -8.55
N ASN A 564 -20.76 -9.21 -9.70
CA ASN A 564 -19.34 -9.48 -9.73
C ASN A 564 -18.50 -8.25 -9.34
N TYR A 565 -18.90 -7.03 -9.71
CA TYR A 565 -18.24 -5.82 -9.25
C TYR A 565 -18.34 -5.66 -7.73
N LEU A 566 -19.53 -5.83 -7.16
CA LEU A 566 -19.75 -5.73 -5.71
C LEU A 566 -18.98 -6.80 -4.94
N LEU A 567 -18.89 -8.01 -5.50
CA LEU A 567 -18.14 -9.12 -4.91
C LEU A 567 -16.62 -8.89 -4.97
N GLN A 568 -16.09 -8.52 -6.14
CA GLN A 568 -14.65 -8.26 -6.34
C GLN A 568 -14.15 -7.10 -5.46
N ASN A 569 -15.01 -6.12 -5.19
CA ASN A 569 -14.72 -4.97 -4.34
C ASN A 569 -15.18 -5.16 -2.89
N ARG A 570 -15.52 -6.40 -2.47
CA ARG A 570 -15.82 -6.80 -1.09
C ARG A 570 -17.02 -6.09 -0.43
N MET A 571 -17.91 -5.55 -1.25
CA MET A 571 -19.18 -4.95 -0.82
C MET A 571 -20.26 -6.02 -0.65
N LEU A 572 -20.25 -7.03 -1.52
CA LEU A 572 -21.05 -8.24 -1.41
C LEU A 572 -20.18 -9.37 -0.86
N GLU A 573 -20.64 -10.01 0.22
CA GLU A 573 -20.01 -11.19 0.80
C GLU A 573 -20.92 -12.40 0.62
N ILE A 574 -20.37 -13.49 0.09
CA ILE A 574 -21.07 -14.76 -0.10
C ILE A 574 -20.26 -15.89 0.52
N LYS A 575 -20.94 -16.93 1.00
CA LYS A 575 -20.28 -18.13 1.55
C LYS A 575 -19.72 -19.02 0.46
N ASP A 576 -20.49 -19.21 -0.60
CA ASP A 576 -20.16 -20.05 -1.74
C ASP A 576 -21.00 -19.60 -2.94
N ALA A 577 -20.38 -19.57 -4.13
CA ALA A 577 -21.06 -19.11 -5.34
C ALA A 577 -22.04 -20.13 -5.92
N ALA A 578 -21.80 -21.43 -5.72
CA ALA A 578 -22.70 -22.47 -6.22
C ALA A 578 -24.07 -22.46 -5.51
N SER A 579 -24.11 -22.00 -4.26
CA SER A 579 -25.33 -21.86 -3.44
C SER A 579 -25.93 -20.45 -3.45
N PHE A 580 -25.26 -19.46 -4.02
CA PHE A 580 -25.75 -18.09 -4.05
C PHE A 580 -26.87 -17.92 -5.08
N ASN A 581 -28.04 -17.45 -4.62
CA ASN A 581 -29.17 -17.15 -5.48
C ASN A 581 -29.49 -15.65 -5.43
N ALA A 582 -29.15 -14.92 -6.49
CA ALA A 582 -29.32 -13.48 -6.60
C ALA A 582 -30.80 -13.03 -6.62
N ASP A 583 -31.73 -13.91 -7.00
CA ASP A 583 -33.18 -13.65 -6.96
C ASP A 583 -33.78 -13.84 -5.55
N SER A 584 -32.97 -14.17 -4.54
CA SER A 584 -33.46 -14.32 -3.17
C SER A 584 -33.77 -12.97 -2.54
N SER A 585 -34.90 -12.86 -1.85
CA SER A 585 -35.27 -11.66 -1.11
C SER A 585 -34.32 -11.38 0.06
N MET A 586 -33.81 -10.16 0.15
CA MET A 586 -32.91 -9.71 1.22
C MET A 586 -33.66 -9.35 2.51
N THR A 587 -33.02 -9.61 3.64
CA THR A 587 -33.37 -9.00 4.92
C THR A 587 -32.87 -7.56 4.99
N ASN A 588 -33.42 -6.77 5.91
CA ASN A 588 -32.95 -5.40 6.14
C ASN A 588 -31.47 -5.36 6.55
N GLY A 589 -31.01 -6.31 7.36
CA GLY A 589 -29.61 -6.39 7.77
C GLY A 589 -28.65 -6.63 6.59
N GLU A 590 -28.99 -7.58 5.72
CA GLU A 590 -28.19 -7.89 4.51
C GLU A 590 -28.14 -6.71 3.55
N ALA A 591 -29.28 -6.08 3.27
CA ALA A 591 -29.36 -4.97 2.33
C ALA A 591 -28.69 -3.70 2.89
N LEU A 592 -28.84 -3.44 4.19
CA LEU A 592 -28.16 -2.33 4.84
C LEU A 592 -26.64 -2.56 4.83
N LYS A 593 -26.17 -3.77 5.11
CA LYS A 593 -24.74 -4.13 5.03
C LYS A 593 -24.18 -3.85 3.63
N LEU A 594 -24.85 -4.33 2.58
CA LEU A 594 -24.42 -4.07 1.20
C LEU A 594 -24.37 -2.56 0.91
N LEU A 595 -25.44 -1.82 1.21
CA LEU A 595 -25.53 -0.38 0.95
C LEU A 595 -24.44 0.42 1.69
N VAL A 596 -24.25 0.14 2.98
CA VAL A 596 -23.31 0.85 3.85
C VAL A 596 -21.86 0.53 3.47
N LYS A 597 -21.54 -0.73 3.16
CA LYS A 597 -20.24 -1.11 2.59
C LYS A 597 -20.04 -0.60 1.16
N SER A 598 -21.07 -0.14 0.47
CA SER A 598 -20.88 0.50 -0.84
C SER A 598 -20.64 2.01 -0.75
N LEU A 599 -21.12 2.67 0.30
CA LEU A 599 -21.10 4.13 0.44
C LEU A 599 -20.12 4.66 1.50
N SER A 600 -19.58 3.80 2.35
CA SER A 600 -18.62 4.20 3.40
C SER A 600 -17.48 3.19 3.52
N TYR A 601 -16.29 3.68 3.87
CA TYR A 601 -15.13 2.83 4.06
C TYR A 601 -15.26 2.02 5.35
N PHE A 602 -15.10 0.71 5.24
CA PHE A 602 -14.97 -0.21 6.36
C PHE A 602 -13.54 -0.74 6.41
N TYR A 603 -12.75 -0.20 7.33
CA TYR A 603 -11.49 -0.79 7.72
C TYR A 603 -11.78 -1.83 8.80
N GLU A 604 -11.41 -3.09 8.57
CA GLU A 604 -11.69 -4.17 9.53
C GLU A 604 -10.91 -4.00 10.83
N PHE A 605 -9.77 -3.31 10.80
CA PHE A 605 -9.03 -2.91 11.99
C PHE A 605 -9.79 -1.90 12.88
N ASP A 606 -10.45 -0.90 12.29
CA ASP A 606 -11.21 0.12 13.02
C ASP A 606 -12.37 -0.50 13.80
N THR A 607 -12.95 -1.60 13.31
CA THR A 607 -14.07 -2.25 14.00
C THR A 607 -13.66 -2.86 15.34
N ARG A 608 -12.42 -3.34 15.49
CA ARG A 608 -11.91 -3.89 16.76
C ARG A 608 -11.58 -2.79 17.78
N ALA A 609 -11.00 -1.67 17.35
CA ALA A 609 -10.70 -0.54 18.24
C ALA A 609 -11.95 0.26 18.64
N ALA A 610 -12.95 0.36 17.75
CA ALA A 610 -14.21 1.05 18.03
C ALA A 610 -15.10 0.32 19.06
N GLU A 611 -14.89 -0.98 19.28
CA GLU A 611 -15.58 -1.76 20.32
C GLU A 611 -15.28 -1.25 21.73
N GLU A 612 -14.11 -0.65 21.98
CA GLU A 612 -13.74 -0.08 23.28
C GLU A 612 -14.52 1.20 23.63
N ASN A 613 -15.06 1.90 22.63
CA ASN A 613 -15.91 3.10 22.77
C ASN A 613 -17.29 2.90 22.10
N ALA A 614 -17.87 1.73 22.29
CA ALA A 614 -19.14 1.32 21.68
C ALA A 614 -20.33 2.23 22.09
N ASN A 615 -20.78 3.09 21.18
CA ASN A 615 -22.08 3.74 21.28
C ASN A 615 -23.15 2.83 20.66
N GLN A 616 -24.05 2.30 21.48
CA GLN A 616 -25.17 1.48 21.02
C GLN A 616 -26.39 2.36 20.74
N THR A 617 -26.80 2.48 19.48
CA THR A 617 -28.00 3.24 19.09
C THR A 617 -29.28 2.45 19.38
N TYR A 618 -29.33 1.17 19.01
CA TYR A 618 -30.53 0.34 19.16
C TYR A 618 -30.35 -0.74 20.21
N ALA A 619 -31.29 -0.85 21.14
CA ALA A 619 -31.25 -1.83 22.22
C ALA A 619 -31.16 -3.30 21.74
N ASN A 620 -31.71 -3.62 20.56
CA ASN A 620 -31.71 -4.97 20.01
C ASN A 620 -30.48 -5.30 19.12
N ILE A 621 -29.59 -4.33 18.89
CA ILE A 621 -28.36 -4.50 18.11
C ILE A 621 -27.20 -4.08 19.02
N GLY A 622 -26.71 -4.99 19.85
CA GLY A 622 -25.56 -4.75 20.72
C GLY A 622 -24.22 -5.05 20.03
N PRO A 623 -23.07 -4.77 20.68
CA PRO A 623 -21.73 -4.98 20.11
C PRO A 623 -21.47 -6.37 19.53
N ASP A 624 -22.02 -7.42 20.14
CA ASP A 624 -21.87 -8.81 19.68
C ASP A 624 -22.77 -9.17 18.46
N HIS A 625 -23.63 -8.24 18.00
CA HIS A 625 -24.55 -8.49 16.90
C HIS A 625 -23.83 -8.38 15.54
N PRO A 626 -24.05 -9.30 14.58
CA PRO A 626 -23.31 -9.33 13.31
C PRO A 626 -23.48 -8.08 12.43
N TYR A 627 -24.51 -7.27 12.69
CA TYR A 627 -24.77 -6.00 11.98
C TYR A 627 -24.48 -4.75 12.84
N TYR A 628 -23.86 -4.88 14.01
CA TYR A 628 -23.62 -3.75 14.92
C TYR A 628 -22.88 -2.59 14.25
N SER A 629 -21.67 -2.85 13.75
CA SER A 629 -20.84 -1.82 13.09
C SER A 629 -21.52 -1.20 11.86
N ILE A 630 -22.25 -2.02 11.10
CA ILE A 630 -23.04 -1.58 9.94
C ILE A 630 -24.15 -0.61 10.37
N VAL A 631 -24.90 -0.96 11.41
CA VAL A 631 -26.03 -0.18 11.90
C VAL A 631 -25.56 1.15 12.49
N GLU A 632 -24.53 1.15 13.32
CA GLU A 632 -23.97 2.38 13.89
C GLU A 632 -23.40 3.30 12.81
N ARG A 633 -22.73 2.74 11.79
CA ARG A 633 -22.30 3.51 10.61
C ARG A 633 -23.50 4.08 9.87
N ALA A 634 -24.53 3.27 9.60
CA ALA A 634 -25.72 3.70 8.86
C ALA A 634 -26.46 4.85 9.54
N VAL A 635 -26.52 4.84 10.88
CA VAL A 635 -27.07 5.95 11.69
C VAL A 635 -26.18 7.19 11.53
N ARG A 636 -24.86 7.04 11.67
CA ARG A 636 -23.90 8.15 11.57
C ARG A 636 -23.94 8.85 10.22
N ILE A 637 -24.07 8.09 9.12
CA ILE A 637 -24.15 8.64 7.75
C ILE A 637 -25.60 8.94 7.32
N GLY A 638 -26.59 8.75 8.21
CA GLY A 638 -27.97 9.21 8.03
C GLY A 638 -28.86 8.34 7.13
N ILE A 639 -28.47 7.10 6.81
CA ILE A 639 -29.29 6.16 6.00
C ILE A 639 -30.50 5.66 6.82
N ILE A 640 -30.31 5.46 8.12
CA ILE A 640 -31.36 5.08 9.08
C ILE A 640 -31.37 6.03 10.28
N ASN A 641 -32.50 6.14 10.98
CA ASN A 641 -32.66 7.08 12.08
C ASN A 641 -32.56 6.40 13.45
N ALA A 642 -31.96 7.05 14.42
CA ALA A 642 -31.78 6.52 15.79
C ALA A 642 -33.06 6.38 16.62
N ASP A 643 -34.21 6.90 16.18
CA ASP A 643 -35.44 7.02 16.98
C ASP A 643 -36.40 5.83 16.87
N GLU A 644 -36.01 4.76 16.16
CA GLU A 644 -36.83 3.56 15.93
C GLU A 644 -36.19 2.29 16.48
N THR A 645 -36.79 1.12 16.24
CA THR A 645 -36.13 -0.19 16.43
C THR A 645 -35.74 -0.76 15.07
N PHE A 646 -34.48 -1.14 14.88
CA PHE A 646 -34.04 -1.73 13.61
C PHE A 646 -34.36 -3.23 13.54
N LYS A 647 -35.24 -3.62 12.61
CA LYS A 647 -35.66 -5.02 12.41
C LYS A 647 -34.77 -5.70 11.36
N ALA A 648 -33.58 -6.13 11.77
CA ALA A 648 -32.57 -6.70 10.87
C ALA A 648 -33.09 -7.90 10.06
N ASP A 649 -33.83 -8.83 10.67
CA ASP A 649 -34.29 -10.07 10.03
C ASP A 649 -35.56 -9.92 9.16
N ALA A 650 -36.23 -8.76 9.21
CA ALA A 650 -37.41 -8.52 8.39
C ALA A 650 -37.00 -8.36 6.91
N LYS A 651 -37.84 -8.83 5.99
CA LYS A 651 -37.61 -8.66 4.54
C LYS A 651 -37.69 -7.19 4.15
N LEU A 652 -36.73 -6.75 3.33
CA LEU A 652 -36.69 -5.40 2.81
C LEU A 652 -37.78 -5.20 1.75
N THR A 653 -38.61 -4.18 1.92
CA THR A 653 -39.60 -3.81 0.91
C THR A 653 -39.10 -2.72 -0.03
N ARG A 654 -39.71 -2.63 -1.23
CA ARG A 654 -39.37 -1.62 -2.24
C ARG A 654 -39.55 -0.18 -1.75
N GLU A 655 -40.59 0.11 -0.97
CA GLU A 655 -40.77 1.46 -0.40
C GLU A 655 -39.76 1.78 0.70
N GLN A 656 -39.29 0.78 1.45
CA GLN A 656 -38.21 0.96 2.44
C GLN A 656 -36.86 1.23 1.77
N LEU A 657 -36.55 0.52 0.67
CA LEU A 657 -35.35 0.80 -0.12
C LEU A 657 -35.35 2.24 -0.65
N ALA A 658 -36.50 2.70 -1.16
CA ALA A 658 -36.67 4.09 -1.61
C ALA A 658 -36.37 5.09 -0.48
N VAL A 659 -36.78 4.81 0.77
CA VAL A 659 -36.46 5.65 1.93
C VAL A 659 -34.94 5.73 2.14
N TRP A 660 -34.24 4.59 2.14
CA TRP A 660 -32.79 4.55 2.37
C TRP A 660 -32.00 5.29 1.29
N TYR A 661 -32.35 5.12 0.01
CA TYR A 661 -31.66 5.80 -1.10
C TYR A 661 -31.86 7.32 -1.08
N ILE A 662 -33.09 7.77 -0.81
CA ILE A 662 -33.38 9.21 -0.72
C ILE A 662 -32.72 9.86 0.50
N ARG A 663 -32.57 9.11 1.60
CA ARG A 663 -31.75 9.54 2.74
C ARG A 663 -30.27 9.61 2.40
N ALA A 664 -29.74 8.62 1.70
CA ALA A 664 -28.36 8.62 1.24
C ALA A 664 -28.05 9.83 0.33
N LEU A 665 -29.03 10.29 -0.45
CA LEU A 665 -28.93 11.53 -1.25
C LEU A 665 -29.10 12.84 -0.44
N GLY A 666 -29.34 12.77 0.87
CA GLY A 666 -29.63 13.95 1.69
C GLY A 666 -30.97 14.62 1.40
N LEU A 667 -31.88 13.94 0.69
CA LEU A 667 -33.16 14.51 0.22
C LEU A 667 -34.32 14.25 1.19
N GLU A 668 -34.04 13.76 2.39
CA GLU A 668 -35.08 13.40 3.37
C GLU A 668 -36.03 14.57 3.70
N THR A 669 -35.49 15.78 3.90
CA THR A 669 -36.30 16.96 4.24
C THR A 669 -37.35 17.27 3.17
N ALA A 670 -37.00 17.08 1.90
CA ALA A 670 -37.93 17.23 0.78
C ALA A 670 -38.96 16.09 0.78
N ALA A 671 -38.49 14.85 0.90
CA ALA A 671 -39.33 13.66 0.89
C ALA A 671 -40.40 13.64 2.00
N LYS A 672 -40.07 14.15 3.19
CA LYS A 672 -41.00 14.27 4.33
C LYS A 672 -42.20 15.19 4.04
N LYS A 673 -42.13 16.05 3.02
CA LYS A 673 -43.28 16.89 2.58
C LYS A 673 -44.26 16.08 1.71
N HIS A 674 -44.65 14.89 2.17
CA HIS A 674 -45.38 13.89 1.38
C HIS A 674 -46.65 14.42 0.66
N ASP A 675 -47.31 15.44 1.22
CA ASP A 675 -48.56 16.01 0.67
C ASP A 675 -48.39 16.72 -0.68
N ILE A 676 -47.18 17.14 -1.04
CA ILE A 676 -46.92 17.82 -2.32
C ILE A 676 -46.74 16.83 -3.48
N TYR A 677 -46.49 15.54 -3.17
CA TYR A 677 -46.16 14.52 -4.15
C TYR A 677 -47.40 13.80 -4.65
N LYS A 678 -47.55 13.76 -5.98
CA LYS A 678 -48.61 13.01 -6.66
C LYS A 678 -47.99 11.79 -7.34
N LEU A 679 -48.47 10.62 -6.96
CA LEU A 679 -48.07 9.34 -7.54
C LEU A 679 -49.14 8.90 -8.54
N SER A 680 -48.72 8.59 -9.77
CA SER A 680 -49.60 8.19 -10.88
C SER A 680 -49.74 6.66 -11.02
N PHE A 681 -49.07 5.88 -10.17
CA PHE A 681 -49.12 4.42 -10.21
C PHE A 681 -50.50 3.88 -9.84
N ALA A 682 -50.87 2.76 -10.47
CA ALA A 682 -52.16 2.10 -10.23
C ALA A 682 -52.34 1.61 -8.78
N ASP A 683 -51.24 1.33 -8.08
CA ASP A 683 -51.20 0.81 -6.72
C ASP A 683 -50.70 1.84 -5.69
N SER A 684 -50.72 3.14 -6.03
CA SER A 684 -50.26 4.23 -5.17
C SER A 684 -50.99 4.35 -3.83
N SER A 685 -52.18 3.75 -3.68
CA SER A 685 -52.92 3.66 -2.42
C SER A 685 -52.35 2.63 -1.43
N LYS A 686 -51.46 1.73 -1.89
CA LYS A 686 -50.78 0.74 -1.03
C LYS A 686 -49.51 1.27 -0.38
N ILE A 687 -49.05 2.46 -0.79
CA ILE A 687 -47.85 3.12 -0.28
C ILE A 687 -48.21 3.81 1.04
N GLN A 688 -47.37 3.63 2.06
CA GLN A 688 -47.55 4.34 3.34
C GLN A 688 -47.48 5.86 3.13
N ASN A 689 -48.31 6.62 3.84
CA ASN A 689 -48.49 8.04 3.55
C ASN A 689 -47.20 8.84 3.74
N GLU A 690 -46.47 8.52 4.81
CA GLU A 690 -45.15 9.04 5.16
C GLU A 690 -44.07 8.72 4.11
N TYR A 691 -44.23 7.65 3.31
CA TYR A 691 -43.26 7.23 2.29
C TYR A 691 -43.56 7.78 0.90
N ARG A 692 -44.70 8.47 0.69
CA ARG A 692 -45.10 8.95 -0.64
C ARG A 692 -44.05 9.85 -1.31
N GLY A 693 -43.45 10.77 -0.55
CA GLY A 693 -42.42 11.65 -1.10
C GLY A 693 -41.12 10.92 -1.42
N TYR A 694 -40.73 9.94 -0.61
CA TYR A 694 -39.57 9.10 -0.86
C TYR A 694 -39.75 8.25 -2.13
N VAL A 695 -40.90 7.59 -2.27
CA VAL A 695 -41.24 6.81 -3.46
C VAL A 695 -41.30 7.69 -4.71
N ALA A 696 -41.88 8.88 -4.62
CA ALA A 696 -41.95 9.81 -5.75
C ALA A 696 -40.57 10.23 -6.25
N LEU A 697 -39.67 10.57 -5.32
CA LEU A 697 -38.31 10.98 -5.66
C LEU A 697 -37.49 9.79 -6.17
N ALA A 698 -37.61 8.62 -5.56
CA ALA A 698 -36.86 7.43 -5.97
C ALA A 698 -37.24 6.95 -7.37
N ASP A 699 -38.53 7.03 -7.74
CA ASP A 699 -39.00 6.74 -9.10
C ASP A 699 -38.53 7.81 -10.09
N ALA A 700 -38.64 9.10 -9.74
CA ALA A 700 -38.23 10.20 -10.61
C ALA A 700 -36.72 10.25 -10.88
N LEU A 701 -35.91 9.76 -9.94
CA LEU A 701 -34.45 9.61 -10.06
C LEU A 701 -34.03 8.24 -10.60
N GLU A 702 -34.99 7.39 -10.99
CA GLU A 702 -34.75 6.05 -11.54
C GLU A 702 -33.93 5.12 -10.62
N LEU A 703 -34.04 5.33 -9.30
CA LEU A 703 -33.35 4.53 -8.28
C LEU A 703 -34.17 3.29 -7.93
N VAL A 704 -35.49 3.47 -7.75
CA VAL A 704 -36.45 2.39 -7.54
C VAL A 704 -37.68 2.72 -8.37
N SER A 705 -37.74 2.19 -9.58
CA SER A 705 -38.77 2.58 -10.55
C SER A 705 -40.00 1.68 -10.52
N ALA A 706 -41.17 2.24 -10.81
CA ALA A 706 -42.38 1.49 -11.08
C ALA A 706 -42.27 0.70 -12.40
N GLN A 707 -42.82 -0.51 -12.41
CA GLN A 707 -42.83 -1.38 -13.59
C GLN A 707 -44.28 -1.65 -14.01
N LYS A 708 -44.56 -1.55 -15.31
CA LYS A 708 -45.91 -1.79 -15.86
C LYS A 708 -47.01 -1.00 -15.12
N ASN A 709 -46.73 0.27 -14.81
CA ASN A 709 -47.62 1.18 -14.08
C ASN A 709 -47.94 0.77 -12.61
N GLN A 710 -47.10 -0.05 -11.99
CA GLN A 710 -47.21 -0.45 -10.58
C GLN A 710 -45.87 -0.27 -9.87
N PHE A 711 -45.89 0.31 -8.67
CA PHE A 711 -44.68 0.47 -7.85
C PHE A 711 -44.38 -0.77 -7.02
N ASN A 712 -45.42 -1.51 -6.60
CA ASN A 712 -45.37 -2.66 -5.71
C ASN A 712 -44.66 -2.37 -4.36
N PRO A 713 -45.20 -1.47 -3.51
CA PRO A 713 -44.48 -0.97 -2.33
C PRO A 713 -44.11 -2.03 -1.30
N LYS A 714 -44.91 -3.10 -1.20
CA LYS A 714 -44.70 -4.23 -0.28
C LYS A 714 -43.95 -5.39 -0.94
N GLY A 715 -43.57 -5.26 -2.20
CA GLY A 715 -42.73 -6.24 -2.89
C GLY A 715 -41.39 -6.35 -2.17
N GLU A 716 -40.94 -7.58 -1.97
CA GLU A 716 -39.63 -7.87 -1.43
C GLU A 716 -38.54 -7.54 -2.46
N VAL A 717 -37.39 -7.09 -1.98
CA VAL A 717 -36.24 -6.71 -2.81
C VAL A 717 -35.22 -7.84 -2.82
N THR A 718 -34.73 -8.21 -4.00
CA THR A 718 -33.71 -9.26 -4.18
C THR A 718 -32.29 -8.71 -4.17
N TYR A 719 -31.28 -9.59 -4.08
CA TYR A 719 -29.87 -9.17 -4.24
C TYR A 719 -29.63 -8.55 -5.62
N ALA A 720 -30.21 -9.12 -6.69
CA ALA A 720 -30.10 -8.59 -8.03
C ALA A 720 -30.70 -7.17 -8.15
N ASP A 721 -31.85 -6.91 -7.50
CA ASP A 721 -32.47 -5.57 -7.50
C ASP A 721 -31.57 -4.52 -6.85
N VAL A 722 -30.96 -4.83 -5.69
CA VAL A 722 -30.04 -3.91 -5.02
C VAL A 722 -28.75 -3.75 -5.82
N ALA A 723 -28.18 -4.86 -6.32
CA ALA A 723 -26.95 -4.83 -7.09
C ALA A 723 -27.03 -3.90 -8.30
N VAL A 724 -28.17 -3.89 -9.01
CA VAL A 724 -28.39 -2.97 -10.14
C VAL A 724 -28.66 -1.54 -9.68
N SER A 725 -29.62 -1.37 -8.78
CA SER A 725 -30.10 -0.03 -8.41
C SER A 725 -29.07 0.81 -7.64
N ILE A 726 -28.10 0.19 -6.97
CA ILE A 726 -27.12 0.90 -6.16
C ILE A 726 -26.14 1.73 -7.02
N PHE A 727 -25.85 1.32 -8.25
CA PHE A 727 -25.03 2.12 -9.17
C PHE A 727 -25.76 3.34 -9.71
N SER A 728 -27.08 3.26 -9.91
CA SER A 728 -27.90 4.45 -10.18
C SER A 728 -27.85 5.44 -9.01
N LEU A 729 -27.84 4.93 -7.77
CA LEU A 729 -27.63 5.78 -6.59
C LEU A 729 -26.25 6.45 -6.62
N ALA A 730 -25.18 5.73 -6.96
CA ALA A 730 -23.84 6.30 -7.06
C ALA A 730 -23.77 7.44 -8.10
N GLN A 731 -24.38 7.23 -9.26
CA GLN A 731 -24.50 8.23 -10.32
C GLN A 731 -25.24 9.47 -9.80
N ALA A 732 -26.39 9.28 -9.14
CA ALA A 732 -27.17 10.37 -8.56
C ALA A 732 -26.42 11.15 -7.46
N ILE A 733 -25.65 10.47 -6.61
CA ILE A 733 -24.77 11.12 -5.62
C ILE A 733 -23.76 12.02 -6.33
N HIS A 734 -23.11 11.52 -7.38
CA HIS A 734 -22.13 12.32 -8.12
C HIS A 734 -22.77 13.53 -8.83
N GLU A 735 -23.94 13.35 -9.43
CA GLU A 735 -24.67 14.40 -10.17
C GLU A 735 -25.23 15.50 -9.26
N THR A 736 -25.71 15.15 -8.07
CA THR A 736 -26.21 16.12 -7.09
C THR A 736 -25.09 16.98 -6.50
N GLY A 737 -23.84 16.50 -6.54
CA GLY A 737 -22.67 17.22 -6.04
C GLY A 737 -22.68 17.43 -4.51
N ILE A 738 -23.54 16.69 -3.80
CA ILE A 738 -23.63 16.72 -2.34
C ILE A 738 -22.47 15.88 -1.80
N PRO A 739 -21.58 16.44 -0.94
CA PRO A 739 -20.56 15.65 -0.27
C PRO A 739 -21.26 14.60 0.59
N PHE A 740 -21.15 13.33 0.21
CA PHE A 740 -21.61 12.24 1.06
C PHE A 740 -20.61 12.05 2.19
N ASN A 741 -21.08 11.98 3.44
CA ASN A 741 -20.17 11.68 4.54
C ASN A 741 -19.81 10.19 4.47
N GLN A 742 -18.59 9.91 4.00
CA GLN A 742 -18.06 8.55 3.85
C GLN A 742 -17.55 7.96 5.19
N TYR A 743 -17.51 8.78 6.25
CA TYR A 743 -16.98 8.43 7.57
C TYR A 743 -18.05 8.32 8.64
#